data_AF-A0A8K0NI93-F1
#
_entry.id   AF-A0A8K0NI93-F1
#
_cell.length_a   1.000
_cell.length_b   1.000
_cell.length_c   1.000
_cell.angle_alpha   90.00
_cell.angle_beta   90.00
_cell.angle_gamma   90.00
#
_symmetry.space_group_name_H-M   'P 1'
#
loop_
_entity.id
_entity.type
_entity.pdbx_description
1 polymer ?
#
loop_
_entity_poly.entity_id
_entity_poly.type
_entity_poly.pdbx_seq_one_letter_code
_entity_poly.pdbx_strand_id
1 'polypeptide(L)'
;MMRLFGISYRFPGGCITALEIESNCNIVNELVDYSLSLEKVLVLVIYVPYDQRCGESHEPFCQNCVRYQGIMRQLKYEDYASYGNMSMGHGIMAQVTGPLPNFWASWTERPGKQICVGTACSRRLCTFLRDSIRMLIRSAEEMLSMKDSRRLSIRDIAVPEATLCSLGSRSGGSLKIPRLLEAIFEDGISLRQLQLPLSELYADGLIQLCQYFTLPQKLSTTSFSKPRLRSASEGRRASDNPVSFLLQHKVHMSIATGRDLGSAKSRKRASDAELGFPQKPKIEARTDPTRWRLKDDDSRHTWHYLESEQGAKDWPQSHAEKYFVGLPLDLPALPRAKKPLDAARNALEFFEKLQLPSGHWGCEYGGPMFLLVGIVVCWYVTKTPIPSAYATAIRDYLAARAHPEDGGWGLHIEGESTVLGISLNYTVLRLVGVDPESPLMVKARATLHKLGGAVNAPHWAKFWLATLGVVDWDIVNPVPPEFWLLPDWIPISPWRWWIHMRQVFLPMGYIYSKRWSCEETDIIRGLKEELFTEPHAEINWAAHRNSIAPGDNYHPKSWLLNAANWFLSNIWNPYLRPNFLKRWAEDWVSQLVDMEDANTDYLDLAPVNAAMNTVMCYIRDGPDAVSVKRHIERLDECLWVNREGMLCNGTNGVQCWDTSFLIQGVFEAGLEKDKRWRPMLVRALEYLERQQIRDDCVDQEKCYRQPRKGGWPFSNRDQGYGVSDCISEALKAIILLQKVGGLPEVLQDQRIFDAVDTLLLYQNDNGALSSYEARRAGEYMEMLNAAEVFGRIMIEYDYPECTTACVTALSLFKEYWPQYRAKEIDVFIRRATNWIKSNQRIDGSWYGSWGICFTYATMFALESMASIGETYANSKISKRGCDFLLSKQRADGGWSESYKGCETMEYHEHPMGSLVVQTSWALIGLIEADYPDVEPLKKGIKLIMDRQQDNGEWLQEAIEGVFNKSCMISYPNYKFTFPIKALGLFAKKYPEVVIE
;
A
#
# COMPACT_ATOMS: atom_id res chain seq x y z
N MET A 1 -14.71 -26.06 26.86
CA MET A 1 -14.98 -24.61 27.00
C MET A 1 -16.43 -24.28 26.58
N MET A 2 -17.44 -24.94 27.17
CA MET A 2 -18.87 -24.81 26.80
C MET A 2 -19.79 -24.90 28.04
N ARG A 3 -19.42 -24.18 29.11
CA ARG A 3 -20.21 -24.03 30.35
C ARG A 3 -20.08 -22.64 30.98
N LEU A 4 -19.79 -21.62 30.16
CA LEU A 4 -19.58 -20.22 30.61
C LEU A 4 -20.54 -19.19 30.02
N PHE A 5 -21.45 -19.59 29.13
CA PHE A 5 -22.48 -18.72 28.57
C PHE A 5 -23.87 -19.25 28.90
N GLY A 6 -24.40 -18.82 30.04
CA GLY A 6 -25.76 -19.13 30.46
C GLY A 6 -26.77 -18.24 29.76
N ILE A 7 -27.36 -18.72 28.66
CA ILE A 7 -28.52 -18.09 28.03
C ILE A 7 -29.65 -19.12 27.99
N SER A 8 -30.79 -18.75 28.58
CA SER A 8 -31.96 -19.61 28.72
C SER A 8 -32.98 -19.36 27.60
N TYR A 9 -33.35 -20.41 26.87
CA TYR A 9 -34.57 -20.42 26.06
C TYR A 9 -35.43 -21.64 26.42
N ARG A 10 -36.71 -21.39 26.70
CA ARG A 10 -37.75 -22.43 26.83
C ARG A 10 -38.50 -22.55 25.51
N PHE A 11 -38.68 -23.77 25.01
CA PHE A 11 -39.86 -24.15 24.23
C PHE A 11 -40.35 -25.53 24.69
N PRO A 12 -41.67 -25.76 24.79
CA PRO A 12 -42.22 -26.99 25.38
C PRO A 12 -42.58 -28.06 24.35
N GLY A 13 -42.31 -29.33 24.70
CA GLY A 13 -43.17 -30.49 24.44
C GLY A 13 -43.41 -30.95 22.99
N GLY A 14 -42.87 -32.13 22.63
CA GLY A 14 -43.19 -32.80 21.36
C GLY A 14 -42.56 -34.19 21.23
N CYS A 15 -43.17 -35.21 21.83
CA CYS A 15 -42.92 -36.64 21.57
C CYS A 15 -43.41 -37.02 20.14
N ILE A 16 -43.05 -38.14 19.46
CA ILE A 16 -42.51 -39.45 19.90
C ILE A 16 -41.94 -40.25 18.68
N THR A 17 -40.90 -41.09 18.88
CA THR A 17 -40.46 -42.34 18.14
C THR A 17 -40.48 -42.49 16.60
N ALA A 18 -39.70 -43.37 15.95
CA ALA A 18 -38.45 -44.12 16.23
C ALA A 18 -38.06 -44.97 14.98
N LEU A 19 -36.84 -45.56 15.00
CA LEU A 19 -36.30 -46.57 14.06
C LEU A 19 -35.97 -46.05 12.65
N GLU A 20 -34.90 -46.46 11.97
CA GLU A 20 -34.04 -47.66 12.16
C GLU A 20 -32.54 -47.31 12.20
N ILE A 21 -31.73 -48.16 12.84
CA ILE A 21 -30.26 -48.05 12.91
C ILE A 21 -29.67 -49.28 12.25
N GLU A 22 -28.87 -49.09 11.20
CA GLU A 22 -27.83 -50.07 10.81
C GLU A 22 -26.43 -49.46 10.95
N SER A 23 -25.51 -50.34 11.33
CA SER A 23 -24.16 -50.03 11.81
C SER A 23 -23.11 -50.06 10.70
N ASN A 24 -22.11 -49.17 10.73
CA ASN A 24 -20.78 -49.55 11.26
C ASN A 24 -19.72 -48.44 11.26
N CYS A 25 -18.92 -48.47 12.33
CA CYS A 25 -17.54 -47.98 12.53
C CYS A 25 -16.89 -47.02 11.51
N ASN A 26 -16.54 -45.82 12.00
CA ASN A 26 -15.14 -45.33 11.97
C ASN A 26 -14.93 -44.16 12.96
N ILE A 27 -14.65 -44.49 14.23
CA ILE A 27 -14.09 -43.53 15.21
C ILE A 27 -12.63 -43.90 15.48
N VAL A 28 -11.78 -43.69 14.47
CA VAL A 28 -10.32 -43.54 14.59
C VAL A 28 -9.89 -42.62 13.43
N ASN A 29 -9.91 -41.29 13.64
CA ASN A 29 -9.14 -40.32 12.82
C ASN A 29 -9.12 -38.86 13.33
N GLU A 30 -9.79 -38.49 14.42
CA GLU A 30 -9.74 -37.10 14.97
C GLU A 30 -8.70 -36.88 16.10
N LEU A 31 -7.71 -37.78 16.24
CA LEU A 31 -6.63 -37.66 17.25
C LEU A 31 -5.21 -37.90 16.68
N VAL A 32 -5.00 -37.55 15.40
CA VAL A 32 -3.67 -37.62 14.75
C VAL A 32 -3.19 -36.25 14.23
N ASP A 33 -4.08 -35.30 13.92
CA ASP A 33 -3.71 -33.96 13.39
C ASP A 33 -3.27 -32.92 14.45
N TYR A 34 -2.83 -33.37 15.64
CA TYR A 34 -2.28 -32.48 16.68
C TYR A 34 -0.89 -32.89 17.22
N SER A 35 -0.18 -33.81 16.55
CA SER A 35 1.15 -34.28 16.98
C SER A 35 2.27 -34.15 15.94
N LEU A 36 2.15 -33.25 14.94
CA LEU A 36 3.17 -33.04 13.89
C LEU A 36 3.60 -31.56 13.72
N SER A 37 3.65 -30.80 14.82
CA SER A 37 4.09 -29.39 14.83
C SER A 37 5.11 -29.04 15.92
N LEU A 38 5.76 -30.03 16.55
CA LEU A 38 6.71 -29.83 17.67
C LEU A 38 8.05 -30.58 17.53
N GLU A 39 8.56 -30.71 16.30
CA GLU A 39 9.98 -31.04 16.08
C GLU A 39 10.64 -30.03 15.12
N LYS A 40 11.30 -28.99 15.68
CA LYS A 40 12.64 -28.53 15.26
C LYS A 40 13.16 -27.32 16.08
N VAL A 41 14.49 -27.24 16.10
CA VAL A 41 15.36 -26.14 16.58
C VAL A 41 15.59 -26.07 18.10
N LEU A 42 16.65 -26.77 18.54
CA LEU A 42 17.55 -26.27 19.58
C LEU A 42 18.93 -26.12 18.93
N VAL A 43 19.49 -24.90 18.89
CA VAL A 43 20.84 -24.64 18.36
C VAL A 43 21.69 -24.02 19.47
N LEU A 44 22.77 -24.70 19.81
CA LEU A 44 23.76 -24.24 20.77
C LEU A 44 24.82 -23.41 20.04
N VAL A 45 25.02 -22.15 20.42
CA VAL A 45 26.09 -21.31 19.87
C VAL A 45 27.34 -21.46 20.72
N ILE A 46 28.43 -21.96 20.13
CA ILE A 46 29.77 -21.90 20.72
C ILE A 46 30.46 -20.64 20.21
N TYR A 47 30.86 -19.78 21.14
CA TYR A 47 31.55 -18.52 20.84
C TYR A 47 33.06 -18.75 20.69
N VAL A 48 33.67 -18.25 19.61
CA VAL A 48 35.12 -18.20 19.44
C VAL A 48 35.51 -16.77 19.14
N PRO A 49 36.33 -16.10 19.97
CA PRO A 49 36.74 -14.72 19.72
C PRO A 49 37.82 -14.66 18.62
N TYR A 50 37.72 -13.68 17.74
CA TYR A 50 38.72 -13.40 16.71
C TYR A 50 39.60 -12.23 17.15
N ASP A 51 40.90 -12.46 17.37
CA ASP A 51 41.88 -11.43 17.74
C ASP A 51 42.38 -10.69 16.48
N GLN A 52 42.52 -9.36 16.57
CA GLN A 52 43.05 -8.53 15.48
C GLN A 52 44.57 -8.36 15.64
N ARG A 53 45.36 -8.92 14.73
CA ARG A 53 46.77 -8.50 14.51
C ARG A 53 47.32 -8.96 13.15
N CYS A 54 48.10 -8.08 12.53
CA CYS A 54 48.76 -8.20 11.21
C CYS A 54 47.78 -8.23 9.99
N GLY A 55 48.14 -7.71 8.81
CA GLY A 55 49.37 -7.02 8.37
C GLY A 55 49.42 -6.99 6.82
N GLU A 56 49.99 -5.96 6.20
CA GLU A 56 49.97 -5.72 4.75
C GLU A 56 50.74 -6.78 3.92
N SER A 57 50.27 -7.12 2.71
CA SER A 57 51.10 -7.38 1.48
C SER A 57 50.27 -7.86 0.26
N HIS A 58 50.93 -7.92 -0.91
CA HIS A 58 50.38 -7.97 -2.28
C HIS A 58 49.77 -9.32 -2.77
N GLU A 59 48.97 -9.23 -3.86
CA GLU A 59 48.38 -10.29 -4.72
C GLU A 59 49.38 -11.29 -5.39
N PRO A 60 48.95 -12.36 -6.13
CA PRO A 60 47.62 -13.01 -6.29
C PRO A 60 47.61 -14.58 -6.15
N PHE A 61 46.45 -15.22 -6.40
CA PHE A 61 46.16 -16.69 -6.44
C PHE A 61 46.20 -17.42 -5.07
N CYS A 62 45.24 -18.26 -4.65
CA CYS A 62 44.46 -19.26 -5.40
C CYS A 62 43.15 -19.66 -4.66
N GLN A 63 42.29 -20.45 -5.29
CA GLN A 63 40.99 -20.93 -4.80
C GLN A 63 41.09 -21.77 -3.51
N ASN A 64 40.36 -21.39 -2.45
CA ASN A 64 39.60 -22.28 -1.53
C ASN A 64 39.10 -21.54 -0.27
N CYS A 65 38.03 -20.72 -0.38
CA CYS A 65 37.20 -20.32 0.78
C CYS A 65 35.86 -19.64 0.40
N VAL A 66 35.06 -20.25 -0.50
CA VAL A 66 33.63 -19.91 -0.66
C VAL A 66 32.82 -21.20 -0.71
N ARG A 67 32.61 -21.84 0.45
CA ARG A 67 31.77 -23.05 0.55
C ARG A 67 31.19 -23.31 1.94
N TYR A 68 30.64 -22.31 2.62
CA TYR A 68 29.91 -22.52 3.89
C TYR A 68 28.62 -21.71 4.13
N GLN A 69 28.00 -21.16 3.07
CA GLN A 69 26.60 -20.68 3.13
C GLN A 69 25.64 -21.39 2.15
N GLY A 70 26.13 -22.35 1.34
CA GLY A 70 25.29 -23.08 0.38
C GLY A 70 24.55 -24.33 0.92
N ILE A 71 24.86 -24.80 2.13
CA ILE A 71 24.53 -26.17 2.58
C ILE A 71 23.35 -26.19 3.59
N MET A 72 22.39 -25.26 3.46
CA MET A 72 21.09 -25.34 4.17
C MET A 72 19.86 -25.09 3.27
N ARG A 73 20.04 -25.00 1.94
CA ARG A 73 18.93 -25.03 0.96
C ARG A 73 18.94 -26.24 0.00
N GLN A 74 20.04 -27.01 -0.12
CA GLN A 74 20.08 -28.29 -0.86
C GLN A 74 19.58 -29.50 -0.02
N LEU A 75 18.36 -29.42 0.52
CA LEU A 75 17.63 -30.59 1.06
C LEU A 75 16.14 -30.62 0.66
N LYS A 76 15.77 -29.83 -0.36
CA LYS A 76 14.62 -30.06 -1.24
C LYS A 76 15.09 -29.76 -2.66
N TYR A 77 14.65 -30.56 -3.63
CA TYR A 77 15.18 -30.65 -4.99
C TYR A 77 16.56 -31.30 -5.11
N GLU A 78 16.58 -32.63 -5.12
CA GLU A 78 17.43 -33.38 -6.03
C GLU A 78 16.77 -34.74 -6.32
N ASP A 79 15.97 -34.76 -7.38
CA ASP A 79 15.76 -35.92 -8.24
C ASP A 79 15.37 -35.38 -9.64
N TYR A 80 15.74 -36.10 -10.70
CA TYR A 80 15.61 -35.72 -12.13
C TYR A 80 16.55 -34.64 -12.68
N ALA A 81 17.78 -35.06 -13.02
CA ALA A 81 18.42 -34.67 -14.29
C ALA A 81 19.47 -35.72 -14.72
N SER A 82 19.16 -36.54 -15.72
CA SER A 82 20.15 -37.33 -16.46
C SER A 82 19.70 -37.53 -17.91
N TYR A 83 20.67 -37.53 -18.84
CA TYR A 83 20.52 -37.49 -20.31
C TYR A 83 19.93 -36.17 -20.85
N GLY A 84 20.53 -35.48 -21.83
CA GLY A 84 21.83 -35.68 -22.49
C GLY A 84 21.94 -34.81 -23.75
N ASN A 85 23.00 -34.02 -23.90
CA ASN A 85 23.22 -33.16 -25.07
C ASN A 85 23.53 -33.96 -26.34
N MET A 86 22.86 -33.65 -27.46
CA MET A 86 23.44 -33.77 -28.81
C MET A 86 22.87 -32.70 -29.74
N SER A 87 23.75 -31.98 -30.43
CA SER A 87 23.45 -31.00 -31.48
C SER A 87 23.74 -31.59 -32.86
N MET A 88 22.87 -31.38 -33.85
CA MET A 88 23.25 -31.23 -35.27
C MET A 88 22.05 -30.90 -36.19
N GLY A 89 22.30 -30.09 -37.22
CA GLY A 89 21.87 -30.44 -38.59
C GLY A 89 20.54 -29.90 -39.14
N HIS A 90 20.68 -28.99 -40.11
CA HIS A 90 19.73 -28.64 -41.19
C HIS A 90 18.79 -29.76 -41.69
N GLY A 91 17.55 -29.41 -42.06
CA GLY A 91 16.66 -30.27 -42.86
C GLY A 91 15.39 -29.56 -43.33
N ILE A 92 15.00 -29.76 -44.60
CA ILE A 92 13.86 -29.11 -45.28
C ILE A 92 12.75 -30.15 -45.57
N MET A 93 11.51 -29.66 -45.63
CA MET A 93 10.31 -30.21 -46.33
C MET A 93 9.35 -31.21 -45.65
N ALA A 94 8.07 -30.80 -45.77
CA ALA A 94 6.91 -31.55 -46.29
C ALA A 94 6.08 -32.51 -45.41
N GLN A 95 4.78 -32.17 -45.38
CA GLN A 95 3.56 -32.99 -45.35
C GLN A 95 3.69 -34.53 -45.34
N VAL A 96 2.77 -35.22 -44.61
CA VAL A 96 1.66 -36.03 -45.19
C VAL A 96 0.84 -36.76 -44.10
N THR A 97 -0.49 -36.49 -44.11
CA THR A 97 -1.68 -37.27 -43.69
C THR A 97 -1.65 -38.36 -42.59
N GLY A 98 -2.75 -38.43 -41.82
CA GLY A 98 -3.54 -39.68 -41.71
C GLY A 98 -3.84 -40.21 -40.29
N PRO A 99 -4.92 -41.01 -40.08
CA PRO A 99 -5.70 -40.91 -38.82
C PRO A 99 -6.02 -42.22 -38.06
N LEU A 100 -6.43 -42.06 -36.77
CA LEU A 100 -7.26 -43.00 -35.94
C LEU A 100 -6.62 -44.37 -35.53
N PRO A 101 -7.25 -45.21 -34.67
CA PRO A 101 -7.85 -44.94 -33.33
C PRO A 101 -7.55 -46.02 -32.23
N ASN A 102 -8.03 -45.78 -30.99
CA ASN A 102 -8.51 -46.72 -29.93
C ASN A 102 -7.87 -48.13 -29.70
N PHE A 103 -7.52 -48.48 -28.44
CA PHE A 103 -7.76 -49.78 -27.73
C PHE A 103 -7.29 -49.62 -26.25
N TRP A 104 -8.16 -49.60 -25.22
CA TRP A 104 -8.77 -50.71 -24.43
C TRP A 104 -7.89 -51.39 -23.34
N ALA A 105 -8.31 -51.18 -22.09
CA ALA A 105 -8.54 -52.17 -21.01
C ALA A 105 -7.41 -52.89 -20.22
N SER A 106 -7.43 -52.63 -18.90
CA SER A 106 -7.32 -53.59 -17.77
C SER A 106 -6.04 -54.39 -17.50
N TRP A 107 -5.66 -54.52 -16.22
CA TRP A 107 -5.70 -55.78 -15.45
C TRP A 107 -5.45 -55.54 -13.94
N THR A 108 -5.72 -56.55 -13.11
CA THR A 108 -5.97 -56.42 -11.65
C THR A 108 -5.14 -57.38 -10.76
N GLU A 109 -5.05 -57.04 -9.47
CA GLU A 109 -4.85 -57.89 -8.26
C GLU A 109 -3.47 -58.39 -7.74
N ARG A 110 -3.11 -57.81 -6.56
CA ARG A 110 -2.76 -58.48 -5.26
C ARG A 110 -1.42 -59.32 -5.15
N PRO A 111 -1.00 -59.84 -3.96
CA PRO A 111 -0.02 -59.09 -3.13
C PRO A 111 1.13 -59.91 -2.46
N GLY A 112 2.11 -59.18 -1.89
CA GLY A 112 2.76 -59.57 -0.62
C GLY A 112 4.25 -59.99 -0.62
N LYS A 113 5.05 -59.29 0.21
CA LYS A 113 6.11 -59.87 1.08
C LYS A 113 6.66 -58.82 2.07
N GLN A 114 6.84 -59.23 3.33
CA GLN A 114 7.55 -58.44 4.36
C GLN A 114 9.07 -58.67 4.27
N ILE A 115 9.87 -57.66 4.64
CA ILE A 115 11.25 -57.83 5.12
C ILE A 115 11.44 -56.94 6.36
N CYS A 116 11.95 -57.52 7.45
CA CYS A 116 12.23 -56.82 8.71
C CYS A 116 13.62 -56.16 8.69
N VAL A 117 13.78 -54.99 9.32
CA VAL A 117 15.09 -54.40 9.61
C VAL A 117 15.18 -53.87 11.06
N GLY A 118 15.91 -54.63 11.89
CA GLY A 118 17.01 -54.08 12.70
C GLY A 118 16.73 -53.15 13.89
N THR A 119 16.28 -53.70 15.03
CA THR A 119 16.34 -53.02 16.34
C THR A 119 17.78 -52.91 16.88
N ALA A 120 18.55 -51.93 16.41
CA ALA A 120 19.90 -51.62 16.93
C ALA A 120 20.11 -50.15 17.36
N CYS A 121 19.25 -49.22 16.93
CA CYS A 121 19.47 -47.78 17.15
C CYS A 121 19.06 -47.27 18.55
N SER A 122 18.03 -47.87 19.17
CA SER A 122 17.42 -47.32 20.40
C SER A 122 18.31 -47.35 21.64
N ARG A 123 19.19 -48.36 21.79
CA ARG A 123 20.04 -48.48 22.99
C ARG A 123 21.13 -47.41 23.06
N ARG A 124 21.75 -47.01 21.94
CA ARG A 124 22.78 -45.96 21.95
C ARG A 124 22.19 -44.58 22.25
N LEU A 125 21.02 -44.27 21.69
CA LEU A 125 20.32 -43.00 21.93
C LEU A 125 19.87 -42.88 23.40
N CYS A 126 19.35 -43.95 24.00
CA CYS A 126 18.96 -43.95 25.42
C CYS A 126 20.15 -43.79 26.38
N THR A 127 21.31 -44.36 26.07
CA THR A 127 22.53 -44.15 26.88
C THR A 127 23.03 -42.71 26.73
N PHE A 128 23.09 -42.17 25.51
CA PHE A 128 23.50 -40.79 25.27
C PHE A 128 22.61 -39.77 26.00
N LEU A 129 21.29 -39.94 25.95
CA LEU A 129 20.34 -39.09 26.69
C LEU A 129 20.51 -39.22 28.20
N ARG A 130 20.68 -40.44 28.73
CA ARG A 130 20.89 -40.69 30.16
C ARG A 130 22.16 -40.01 30.69
N ASP A 131 23.26 -40.09 29.95
CA ASP A 131 24.53 -39.52 30.38
C ASP A 131 24.57 -38.00 30.17
N SER A 132 23.87 -37.47 29.16
CA SER A 132 23.66 -36.02 28.99
C SER A 132 22.83 -35.41 30.13
N ILE A 133 21.77 -36.10 30.56
CA ILE A 133 20.96 -35.68 31.72
C ILE A 133 21.77 -35.73 33.02
N ARG A 134 22.61 -36.77 33.21
CA ARG A 134 23.53 -36.82 34.37
C ARG A 134 24.55 -35.69 34.38
N MET A 135 25.03 -35.27 33.20
CA MET A 135 25.97 -34.15 33.09
C MET A 135 25.28 -32.82 33.43
N LEU A 136 24.06 -32.60 32.94
CA LEU A 136 23.23 -31.44 33.30
C LEU A 136 22.88 -31.38 34.79
N ILE A 137 22.56 -32.53 35.42
CA ILE A 137 22.31 -32.61 36.87
C ILE A 137 23.59 -32.25 37.63
N ARG A 138 24.76 -32.78 37.25
CA ARG A 138 26.03 -32.40 37.88
C ARG A 138 26.36 -30.92 37.74
N SER A 139 26.16 -30.32 36.57
CA SER A 139 26.38 -28.88 36.39
C SER A 139 25.39 -28.01 37.17
N ALA A 140 24.17 -28.50 37.41
CA ALA A 140 23.21 -27.85 38.30
C ALA A 140 23.61 -28.00 39.79
N GLU A 141 24.06 -29.19 40.21
CA GLU A 141 24.59 -29.44 41.55
C GLU A 141 25.86 -28.63 41.83
N GLU A 142 26.76 -28.51 40.85
CA GLU A 142 27.96 -27.66 40.92
C GLU A 142 27.58 -26.17 41.02
N MET A 143 26.65 -25.67 40.19
CA MET A 143 26.16 -24.28 40.32
C MET A 143 25.46 -24.01 41.65
N LEU A 144 24.78 -24.99 42.23
CA LEU A 144 24.17 -24.88 43.57
C LEU A 144 25.20 -24.98 44.70
N SER A 145 26.35 -25.62 44.46
CA SER A 145 27.46 -25.71 45.42
C SER A 145 28.30 -24.43 45.53
N MET A 146 28.25 -23.52 44.54
CA MET A 146 29.01 -22.26 44.53
C MET A 146 28.40 -21.12 45.38
N LYS A 147 27.55 -21.42 46.38
CA LYS A 147 27.02 -20.44 47.34
C LYS A 147 27.14 -20.90 48.80
N ASP A 148 28.37 -20.83 49.31
CA ASP A 148 28.65 -20.62 50.72
C ASP A 148 29.14 -19.16 50.90
N SER A 149 28.86 -18.42 51.97
CA SER A 149 28.10 -18.76 53.19
C SER A 149 27.58 -17.48 53.87
N ARG A 150 26.31 -17.47 54.31
CA ARG A 150 25.80 -16.73 55.50
C ARG A 150 24.33 -17.06 55.78
N ARG A 151 24.16 -18.22 56.45
CA ARG A 151 23.06 -18.67 57.33
C ARG A 151 21.73 -17.88 57.32
N LEU A 152 20.65 -18.61 57.02
CA LEU A 152 19.54 -18.85 57.96
C LEU A 152 18.85 -20.18 57.56
N SER A 153 18.43 -20.97 58.55
CA SER A 153 18.12 -22.40 58.36
C SER A 153 16.63 -22.68 58.15
N ILE A 154 16.31 -23.51 57.15
CA ILE A 154 15.01 -24.20 57.07
C ILE A 154 15.01 -25.36 58.06
N ARG A 155 14.52 -25.08 59.27
CA ARG A 155 13.83 -26.01 60.17
C ARG A 155 12.68 -25.23 60.78
N ASP A 156 11.57 -25.93 61.03
CA ASP A 156 10.22 -25.38 61.11
C ASP A 156 9.78 -24.87 59.72
N ILE A 157 8.79 -25.44 59.04
CA ILE A 157 7.59 -26.15 59.50
C ILE A 157 7.37 -27.42 58.65
N ALA A 158 6.85 -28.49 59.25
CA ALA A 158 6.55 -29.74 58.57
C ALA A 158 5.14 -30.27 58.91
N VAL A 159 4.50 -30.89 57.89
CA VAL A 159 3.30 -31.78 57.92
C VAL A 159 1.97 -31.20 58.47
N PRO A 160 0.79 -31.81 58.17
CA PRO A 160 0.52 -32.94 57.25
C PRO A 160 -0.65 -32.77 56.26
N GLU A 161 -0.63 -33.59 55.20
CA GLU A 161 -1.83 -34.03 54.50
C GLU A 161 -2.67 -34.97 55.38
N ALA A 162 -3.90 -34.57 55.74
CA ALA A 162 -5.03 -35.47 56.00
C ALA A 162 -6.32 -34.65 56.20
N THR A 163 -7.28 -34.77 55.27
CA THR A 163 -8.76 -34.80 55.48
C THR A 163 -9.46 -34.51 54.14
N LEU A 164 -9.59 -35.52 53.28
CA LEU A 164 -10.55 -35.50 52.16
C LEU A 164 -11.15 -36.89 51.94
N CYS A 165 -12.05 -37.27 52.85
CA CYS A 165 -13.06 -38.31 52.60
C CYS A 165 -14.32 -38.06 53.44
N SER A 166 -15.47 -38.36 52.83
CA SER A 166 -16.85 -38.21 53.35
C SER A 166 -17.45 -36.80 53.41
N LEU A 167 -18.79 -36.74 53.25
CA LEU A 167 -19.67 -35.57 53.20
C LEU A 167 -19.50 -34.68 51.94
N GLY A 168 -20.37 -34.75 50.92
CA GLY A 168 -21.61 -35.52 50.80
C GLY A 168 -22.87 -34.71 51.15
N SER A 169 -23.43 -34.07 50.12
CA SER A 169 -24.80 -33.54 50.01
C SER A 169 -25.16 -32.14 50.56
N ARG A 170 -26.02 -31.48 49.76
CA ARG A 170 -26.98 -30.39 50.04
C ARG A 170 -26.56 -28.92 49.96
N SER A 171 -27.54 -28.17 49.43
CA SER A 171 -27.75 -26.70 49.39
C SER A 171 -26.72 -25.85 48.62
N GLY A 172 -27.25 -25.05 47.68
CA GLY A 172 -26.46 -24.11 46.90
C GLY A 172 -26.28 -22.75 47.58
N GLY A 173 -25.26 -22.03 47.15
CA GLY A 173 -24.99 -20.65 47.52
C GLY A 173 -23.90 -20.08 46.60
N SER A 174 -24.23 -19.04 45.85
CA SER A 174 -23.27 -18.37 44.97
C SER A 174 -22.30 -17.52 45.79
N LEU A 175 -20.98 -17.74 45.67
CA LEU A 175 -19.98 -16.76 46.10
C LEU A 175 -19.35 -16.08 44.88
N LYS A 176 -19.40 -14.75 44.88
CA LYS A 176 -18.89 -13.89 43.82
C LYS A 176 -17.40 -13.60 44.07
N ILE A 177 -16.55 -13.73 43.05
CA ILE A 177 -15.18 -13.20 43.05
C ILE A 177 -15.17 -11.87 42.29
N PRO A 178 -15.63 -10.79 42.93
CA PRO A 178 -14.90 -9.52 42.85
C PRO A 178 -14.87 -8.84 44.21
N ARG A 179 -13.80 -9.09 44.99
CA ARG A 179 -13.38 -8.27 46.15
C ARG A 179 -11.87 -8.28 46.43
N LEU A 180 -11.08 -9.05 45.68
CA LEU A 180 -9.61 -9.08 45.82
C LEU A 180 -8.88 -8.04 44.94
N LEU A 181 -9.59 -7.45 43.95
CA LEU A 181 -9.04 -6.43 43.05
C LEU A 181 -9.46 -4.99 43.41
N GLU A 182 -10.57 -4.80 44.14
CA GLU A 182 -10.95 -3.49 44.70
C GLU A 182 -10.01 -3.07 45.86
N ALA A 183 -9.52 -4.03 46.65
CA ALA A 183 -8.60 -3.78 47.76
C ALA A 183 -7.16 -3.38 47.35
N ILE A 184 -6.87 -3.29 46.04
CA ILE A 184 -5.54 -2.90 45.51
C ILE A 184 -5.56 -1.47 44.94
N PHE A 185 -6.75 -0.85 44.79
CA PHE A 185 -6.90 0.44 44.09
C PHE A 185 -7.34 1.62 44.98
N GLU A 186 -7.57 1.45 46.28
CA GLU A 186 -8.01 2.56 47.16
C GLU A 186 -6.91 3.20 48.05
N ASP A 187 -5.75 2.56 48.29
CA ASP A 187 -4.68 3.14 49.12
C ASP A 187 -3.59 3.84 48.28
N GLY A 188 -3.83 5.12 47.98
CA GLY A 188 -2.87 6.02 47.35
C GLY A 188 -1.70 6.37 48.27
N ILE A 189 -0.58 5.64 48.20
CA ILE A 189 0.66 5.96 48.92
C ILE A 189 1.60 6.76 48.03
N SER A 190 1.84 8.03 48.41
CA SER A 190 2.73 8.93 47.65
C SER A 190 4.20 8.59 47.88
N LEU A 191 5.00 8.52 46.81
CA LEU A 191 6.47 8.51 46.88
C LEU A 191 7.04 9.93 47.10
N ARG A 192 6.55 10.63 48.14
CA ARG A 192 7.17 11.83 48.73
C ARG A 192 7.69 11.53 50.14
N GLN A 193 8.67 10.64 50.26
CA GLN A 193 9.54 10.57 51.45
C GLN A 193 10.75 9.65 51.16
N LEU A 194 11.82 10.24 50.60
CA LEU A 194 13.20 9.76 50.68
C LEU A 194 14.14 10.86 50.13
N GLN A 195 14.26 11.96 50.87
CA GLN A 195 15.31 12.97 50.66
C GLN A 195 16.51 12.62 51.54
N LEU A 196 17.65 12.26 50.94
CA LEU A 196 18.99 12.56 51.47
C LEU A 196 19.97 12.76 50.29
N PRO A 197 21.00 13.61 50.43
CA PRO A 197 21.75 14.16 49.28
C PRO A 197 22.94 13.30 48.84
N LEU A 198 23.13 13.18 47.53
CA LEU A 198 24.34 12.62 46.93
C LEU A 198 25.41 13.71 46.76
N SER A 199 26.08 14.06 47.85
CA SER A 199 27.23 14.97 47.86
C SER A 199 28.28 14.56 48.90
N GLU A 200 28.82 13.33 48.79
CA GLU A 200 30.06 12.87 49.46
C GLU A 200 30.34 11.40 49.08
N LEU A 201 31.10 11.15 48.00
CA LEU A 201 31.80 9.87 47.72
C LEU A 201 32.72 9.91 46.48
N TYR A 202 33.48 11.00 46.31
CA TYR A 202 34.56 11.07 45.31
C TYR A 202 35.75 11.90 45.83
N ALA A 203 36.53 11.29 46.72
CA ALA A 203 37.91 11.68 47.01
C ALA A 203 38.69 10.48 47.55
N ASP A 204 40.00 10.48 47.29
CA ASP A 204 41.06 9.65 47.87
C ASP A 204 41.02 8.13 47.70
N GLY A 205 41.89 7.62 46.82
CA GLY A 205 42.22 6.19 46.82
C GLY A 205 42.74 5.52 45.54
N LEU A 206 43.53 6.18 44.69
CA LEU A 206 44.70 5.58 43.99
C LEU A 206 45.33 6.53 42.93
N ILE A 207 46.28 7.36 43.38
CA ILE A 207 47.41 7.80 42.55
C ILE A 207 48.64 7.08 43.09
N GLN A 208 49.19 6.14 42.32
CA GLN A 208 50.63 5.92 42.15
C GLN A 208 50.93 4.71 41.24
N LEU A 209 51.06 4.98 39.94
CA LEU A 209 52.03 4.33 39.07
C LEU A 209 52.29 5.26 37.88
N CYS A 210 53.20 6.22 38.10
CA CYS A 210 53.61 7.18 37.10
C CYS A 210 54.75 6.62 36.22
N GLN A 211 55.04 7.37 35.15
CA GLN A 211 56.29 7.37 34.38
C GLN A 211 56.51 6.20 33.40
N TYR A 212 56.24 6.47 32.10
CA TYR A 212 57.32 6.58 31.11
C TYR A 212 56.97 7.66 30.05
N PHE A 213 57.64 8.83 30.14
CA PHE A 213 58.06 9.79 29.08
C PHE A 213 57.10 10.13 27.89
N THR A 214 56.43 11.30 27.86
CA THR A 214 56.86 12.66 27.37
C THR A 214 56.73 12.96 25.86
N LEU A 215 55.99 14.03 25.53
CA LEU A 215 55.94 14.83 24.28
C LEU A 215 57.26 15.63 24.00
N PRO A 216 57.39 16.50 22.96
CA PRO A 216 56.81 16.59 21.58
C PRO A 216 57.87 16.89 20.47
N GLN A 217 57.49 16.99 19.18
CA GLN A 217 58.06 18.04 18.26
C GLN A 217 57.24 18.33 16.97
N LYS A 218 57.68 19.35 16.20
CA LYS A 218 56.98 20.09 15.12
C LYS A 218 57.67 19.94 13.74
N LEU A 219 56.98 20.41 12.68
CA LEU A 219 57.45 20.69 11.28
C LEU A 219 57.63 19.42 10.40
N SER A 220 57.51 19.44 9.07
CA SER A 220 57.35 20.55 8.08
C SER A 220 56.44 20.19 6.88
N THR A 221 56.22 21.17 6.00
CA THR A 221 55.52 21.09 4.70
C THR A 221 56.28 20.36 3.58
N THR A 222 55.56 19.63 2.70
CA THR A 222 55.90 19.49 1.26
C THR A 222 54.68 19.10 0.41
N SER A 223 54.80 19.19 -0.92
CA SER A 223 53.72 19.25 -1.92
C SER A 223 53.73 18.11 -2.95
N PHE A 224 52.80 18.17 -3.94
CA PHE A 224 52.63 17.27 -5.12
C PHE A 224 51.98 15.89 -4.85
N SER A 225 51.22 15.27 -5.77
CA SER A 225 50.76 15.63 -7.13
C SER A 225 49.50 14.84 -7.55
N LYS A 226 48.72 15.37 -8.50
CA LYS A 226 47.68 14.61 -9.24
C LYS A 226 48.30 13.62 -10.24
N PRO A 227 47.67 12.46 -10.49
CA PRO A 227 47.81 11.74 -11.76
C PRO A 227 46.83 12.27 -12.82
N ARG A 228 47.30 12.38 -14.07
CA ARG A 228 46.46 12.47 -15.28
C ARG A 228 46.57 11.14 -16.03
N LEU A 229 45.45 10.63 -16.55
CA LEU A 229 45.39 9.72 -17.71
C LEU A 229 44.33 10.32 -18.64
N ARG A 230 44.68 11.08 -19.68
CA ARG A 230 45.18 10.66 -21.02
C ARG A 230 44.21 9.75 -21.77
N SER A 231 43.54 10.38 -22.73
CA SER A 231 42.79 9.80 -23.85
C SER A 231 43.68 9.06 -24.86
N ALA A 232 43.09 8.11 -25.56
CA ALA A 232 43.44 7.75 -26.94
C ALA A 232 42.14 7.57 -27.76
N SER A 233 42.20 7.86 -29.06
CA SER A 233 41.05 8.06 -29.94
C SER A 233 41.30 7.47 -31.32
N GLU A 234 40.27 6.94 -32.00
CA GLU A 234 40.03 6.90 -33.46
C GLU A 234 38.82 5.97 -33.75
N GLY A 235 38.00 6.12 -34.81
CA GLY A 235 38.02 7.04 -35.97
C GLY A 235 36.61 7.41 -36.49
N ARG A 236 36.50 8.01 -37.70
CA ARG A 236 35.37 8.89 -38.13
C ARG A 236 34.59 8.43 -39.37
N ARG A 237 33.33 8.89 -39.51
CA ARG A 237 32.65 9.61 -40.64
C ARG A 237 31.12 9.50 -40.45
N ALA A 238 30.28 10.55 -40.41
CA ALA A 238 29.99 11.65 -41.37
C ALA A 238 29.26 11.16 -42.65
N SER A 239 28.25 11.84 -43.20
CA SER A 239 27.68 13.19 -42.96
C SER A 239 26.18 13.11 -42.52
N ASP A 240 25.25 14.10 -42.58
CA ASP A 240 25.21 15.45 -43.20
C ASP A 240 24.23 16.43 -42.47
N ASN A 241 23.88 17.57 -43.10
CA ASN A 241 23.01 18.68 -42.60
C ASN A 241 22.26 19.34 -43.82
N PRO A 242 21.58 20.54 -43.81
CA PRO A 242 21.33 21.59 -42.78
C PRO A 242 19.80 21.97 -42.63
N VAL A 243 19.32 22.96 -41.85
CA VAL A 243 19.36 24.45 -42.05
C VAL A 243 18.94 25.23 -40.77
N SER A 244 19.56 26.41 -40.61
CA SER A 244 19.48 27.57 -39.68
C SER A 244 18.11 28.00 -39.07
N PHE A 245 18.01 28.90 -38.06
CA PHE A 245 18.68 30.21 -37.86
C PHE A 245 18.89 30.71 -36.41
N LEU A 246 19.83 31.65 -36.25
CA LEU A 246 20.24 32.32 -35.01
C LEU A 246 19.33 33.50 -34.58
N LEU A 247 19.42 33.89 -33.30
CA LEU A 247 19.62 35.30 -32.94
C LEU A 247 20.53 35.46 -31.70
N GLN A 248 21.12 36.65 -31.55
CA GLN A 248 22.36 36.90 -30.82
C GLN A 248 22.28 38.10 -29.87
N HIS A 249 23.28 38.17 -28.95
CA HIS A 249 23.98 39.36 -28.40
C HIS A 249 23.41 40.05 -27.14
N LYS A 250 24.22 40.69 -26.26
CA LYS A 250 25.68 40.69 -26.00
C LYS A 250 25.93 41.28 -24.58
N VAL A 251 27.05 40.94 -23.94
CA VAL A 251 27.50 41.59 -22.68
C VAL A 251 28.41 42.79 -22.98
N HIS A 252 28.35 43.83 -22.15
CA HIS A 252 29.32 44.93 -22.13
C HIS A 252 29.96 45.09 -20.75
N MET A 253 31.29 45.08 -20.71
CA MET A 253 32.09 45.54 -19.58
C MET A 253 32.51 46.99 -19.81
N SER A 254 32.54 47.79 -18.75
CA SER A 254 33.19 49.11 -18.73
C SER A 254 34.09 49.20 -17.50
N ILE A 255 35.27 49.80 -17.67
CA ILE A 255 36.27 50.04 -16.63
C ILE A 255 36.18 51.51 -16.22
N ALA A 256 36.11 51.79 -14.92
CA ALA A 256 36.25 53.13 -14.38
C ALA A 256 37.29 53.15 -13.25
N THR A 257 38.21 54.11 -13.31
CA THR A 257 39.27 54.34 -12.33
C THR A 257 38.95 55.58 -11.50
N GLY A 258 39.09 55.50 -10.18
CA GLY A 258 38.94 56.64 -9.28
C GLY A 258 39.12 56.22 -7.82
N ARG A 259 40.00 56.91 -7.10
CA ARG A 259 40.19 56.71 -5.65
C ARG A 259 39.33 57.73 -4.92
N ASP A 260 38.67 57.34 -3.83
CA ASP A 260 38.61 58.23 -2.67
C ASP A 260 38.53 57.46 -1.35
N LEU A 261 38.88 58.12 -0.25
CA LEU A 261 39.20 57.51 1.04
C LEU A 261 38.10 57.69 2.10
N GLY A 262 37.81 56.62 2.83
CA GLY A 262 37.44 56.71 4.25
C GLY A 262 35.94 56.69 4.62
N SER A 263 35.46 55.53 5.05
CA SER A 263 35.11 55.34 6.48
C SER A 263 34.92 53.85 6.79
N ALA A 264 35.34 53.42 7.99
CA ALA A 264 35.25 52.02 8.37
C ALA A 264 33.85 51.69 8.92
N LYS A 265 33.13 50.78 8.24
CA LYS A 265 32.06 49.99 8.87
C LYS A 265 32.42 48.50 8.80
N SER A 266 32.13 47.82 9.89
CA SER A 266 32.52 46.43 10.17
C SER A 266 32.22 45.48 9.01
N ARG A 267 33.26 44.76 8.54
CA ARG A 267 33.07 43.53 7.77
C ARG A 267 32.56 42.44 8.72
N LYS A 268 31.24 42.37 8.92
CA LYS A 268 30.59 41.12 9.33
C LYS A 268 31.00 40.03 8.33
N ARG A 269 31.34 38.85 8.81
CA ARG A 269 31.72 37.72 7.94
C ARG A 269 30.54 37.40 7.00
N ALA A 270 30.85 37.22 5.72
CA ALA A 270 29.94 36.57 4.79
C ALA A 270 30.07 35.04 4.96
N SER A 271 29.53 34.57 6.07
CA SER A 271 29.23 33.18 6.40
C SER A 271 27.94 33.25 7.21
N ASP A 272 27.01 32.32 6.97
CA ASP A 272 25.66 32.31 7.56
C ASP A 272 24.74 33.39 6.98
N ALA A 273 24.40 33.23 5.69
CA ALA A 273 23.13 33.74 5.17
C ALA A 273 22.05 32.71 5.54
N GLU A 274 21.36 32.94 6.66
CA GLU A 274 20.20 32.13 7.05
C GLU A 274 19.17 32.17 5.91
N LEU A 275 18.84 31.00 5.35
CA LEU A 275 17.72 30.83 4.43
C LEU A 275 16.43 31.04 5.23
N GLY A 276 15.94 32.28 5.28
CA GLY A 276 14.63 32.60 5.85
C GLY A 276 13.50 31.92 5.06
N PHE A 277 12.32 31.81 5.67
CA PHE A 277 11.15 31.27 4.98
C PHE A 277 10.81 32.08 3.72
N PRO A 278 10.29 31.43 2.67
CA PRO A 278 9.78 32.11 1.49
C PRO A 278 8.65 33.08 1.86
N GLN A 279 8.46 34.10 1.02
CA GLN A 279 7.37 35.05 1.21
C GLN A 279 6.02 34.32 1.24
N LYS A 280 5.16 34.68 2.20
CA LYS A 280 3.79 34.16 2.33
C LYS A 280 3.06 34.31 0.97
N PRO A 281 2.47 33.24 0.42
CA PRO A 281 1.71 33.32 -0.84
C PRO A 281 0.54 34.29 -0.72
N LYS A 282 0.20 34.93 -1.84
CA LYS A 282 -0.95 35.84 -1.92
C LYS A 282 -2.18 35.03 -2.28
N ILE A 283 -3.10 34.86 -1.33
CA ILE A 283 -4.43 34.29 -1.59
C ILE A 283 -5.27 35.31 -2.36
N GLU A 284 -5.72 34.94 -3.57
CA GLU A 284 -6.62 35.75 -4.38
C GLU A 284 -8.10 35.35 -4.16
N ALA A 285 -9.03 36.02 -4.85
CA ALA A 285 -10.46 35.70 -4.72
C ALA A 285 -10.79 34.31 -5.30
N ARG A 286 -10.26 34.01 -6.49
CA ARG A 286 -10.28 32.70 -7.17
C ARG A 286 -9.20 32.71 -8.26
N THR A 287 -8.67 31.55 -8.66
CA THR A 287 -7.88 31.45 -9.90
C THR A 287 -8.77 31.53 -11.15
N ASP A 288 -8.22 32.00 -12.27
CA ASP A 288 -8.90 31.99 -13.57
C ASP A 288 -8.74 30.60 -14.22
N PRO A 289 -9.82 29.82 -14.42
CA PRO A 289 -9.74 28.46 -14.95
C PRO A 289 -9.19 28.40 -16.38
N THR A 290 -9.24 29.49 -17.15
CA THR A 290 -8.73 29.53 -18.53
C THR A 290 -7.19 29.58 -18.60
N ARG A 291 -6.52 29.77 -17.46
CA ARG A 291 -5.05 29.87 -17.35
C ARG A 291 -4.35 28.61 -16.87
N TRP A 292 -5.09 27.63 -16.37
CA TRP A 292 -4.53 26.33 -15.99
C TRP A 292 -4.21 25.48 -17.22
N ARG A 293 -3.07 24.79 -17.18
CA ARG A 293 -2.64 23.81 -18.19
C ARG A 293 -2.19 22.52 -17.56
N LEU A 294 -2.48 21.41 -18.21
CA LEU A 294 -1.94 20.10 -17.85
C LEU A 294 -0.79 19.78 -18.80
N LYS A 295 0.44 19.75 -18.29
CA LYS A 295 1.56 19.15 -19.01
C LYS A 295 1.42 17.63 -18.92
N ASP A 296 1.37 16.99 -20.07
CA ASP A 296 1.49 15.54 -20.23
C ASP A 296 2.87 15.22 -20.84
N ASP A 297 3.72 14.53 -20.10
CA ASP A 297 5.10 14.19 -20.46
C ASP A 297 5.29 12.66 -20.36
N ASP A 298 4.80 11.91 -21.36
CA ASP A 298 4.65 10.44 -21.35
C ASP A 298 3.89 9.92 -20.12
N SER A 299 2.76 10.56 -19.79
CA SER A 299 1.90 10.38 -18.60
C SER A 299 2.43 10.84 -17.25
N ARG A 300 3.57 11.55 -17.21
CA ARG A 300 3.91 12.44 -16.10
C ARG A 300 3.03 13.69 -16.18
N HIS A 301 2.10 13.81 -15.23
CA HIS A 301 1.12 14.90 -15.18
C HIS A 301 1.60 16.02 -14.26
N THR A 302 1.67 17.26 -14.73
CA THR A 302 1.88 18.43 -13.86
C THR A 302 1.00 19.59 -14.29
N TRP A 303 0.37 20.27 -13.34
CA TRP A 303 -0.53 21.41 -13.60
C TRP A 303 0.22 22.74 -13.50
N HIS A 304 0.04 23.64 -14.46
CA HIS A 304 0.75 24.92 -14.55
C HIS A 304 -0.24 26.08 -14.66
N TYR A 305 0.00 27.19 -13.96
CA TYR A 305 -0.83 28.40 -14.05
C TYR A 305 -0.12 29.49 -14.86
N LEU A 306 -0.76 29.94 -15.95
CA LEU A 306 -0.16 30.90 -16.87
C LEU A 306 -0.44 32.36 -16.44
N GLU A 307 0.58 33.02 -15.89
CA GLU A 307 0.47 34.40 -15.39
C GLU A 307 0.25 35.45 -16.50
N SER A 308 0.72 35.20 -17.72
CA SER A 308 0.58 36.14 -18.85
C SER A 308 -0.45 35.70 -19.88
N GLU A 309 -1.19 36.66 -20.46
CA GLU A 309 -2.08 36.40 -21.58
C GLU A 309 -1.34 35.84 -22.81
N GLN A 310 -0.07 36.21 -23.00
CA GLN A 310 0.74 35.72 -24.11
C GLN A 310 1.01 34.22 -23.94
N GLY A 311 1.43 33.78 -22.75
CA GLY A 311 1.58 32.36 -22.46
C GLY A 311 0.28 31.56 -22.68
N ALA A 312 -0.88 32.13 -22.29
CA ALA A 312 -2.18 31.50 -22.51
C ALA A 312 -2.60 31.40 -23.99
N LYS A 313 -2.02 32.25 -24.87
CA LYS A 313 -2.18 32.19 -26.34
C LYS A 313 -1.18 31.20 -26.97
N ASP A 314 0.05 31.17 -26.47
CA ASP A 314 1.13 30.30 -26.96
C ASP A 314 0.88 28.82 -26.62
N TRP A 315 0.24 28.56 -25.47
CA TRP A 315 -0.28 27.24 -25.08
C TRP A 315 -1.81 27.35 -24.92
N PRO A 316 -2.62 27.01 -25.94
CA PRO A 316 -4.08 26.98 -25.82
C PRO A 316 -4.58 25.76 -25.04
N GLN A 317 -5.75 25.86 -24.39
CA GLN A 317 -6.36 24.72 -23.68
C GLN A 317 -6.97 23.70 -24.66
N SER A 318 -6.68 22.43 -24.41
CA SER A 318 -7.35 21.26 -24.98
C SER A 318 -8.76 21.05 -24.40
N HIS A 319 -9.54 20.17 -25.03
CA HIS A 319 -10.83 19.72 -24.47
C HIS A 319 -10.66 19.00 -23.13
N ALA A 320 -9.59 18.22 -22.96
CA ALA A 320 -9.27 17.54 -21.70
C ALA A 320 -9.08 18.55 -20.55
N GLU A 321 -8.21 19.54 -20.74
CA GLU A 321 -7.96 20.59 -19.74
C GLU A 321 -9.23 21.37 -19.40
N LYS A 322 -9.99 21.80 -20.42
CA LYS A 322 -11.28 22.46 -20.22
C LYS A 322 -12.25 21.60 -19.41
N TYR A 323 -12.37 20.31 -19.73
CA TYR A 323 -13.26 19.37 -19.02
C TYR A 323 -12.88 19.25 -17.54
N PHE A 324 -11.59 19.02 -17.25
CA PHE A 324 -11.10 18.88 -15.87
C PHE A 324 -11.39 20.13 -15.02
N VAL A 325 -11.13 21.33 -15.56
CA VAL A 325 -11.39 22.60 -14.83
C VAL A 325 -12.84 23.10 -14.92
N GLY A 326 -13.75 22.32 -15.52
CA GLY A 326 -15.19 22.62 -15.59
C GLY A 326 -15.58 23.75 -16.55
N LEU A 327 -14.80 23.97 -17.61
CA LEU A 327 -15.11 24.92 -18.68
C LEU A 327 -15.95 24.30 -19.81
N PRO A 328 -16.78 25.09 -20.51
CA PRO A 328 -17.50 24.62 -21.70
C PRO A 328 -16.57 24.06 -22.78
N LEU A 329 -16.93 22.90 -23.32
CA LEU A 329 -16.20 22.24 -24.40
C LEU A 329 -16.61 22.71 -25.80
N ASP A 330 -17.75 23.40 -25.92
CA ASP A 330 -18.32 23.89 -27.18
C ASP A 330 -18.57 22.77 -28.23
N LEU A 331 -18.72 21.53 -27.76
CA LEU A 331 -19.01 20.35 -28.57
C LEU A 331 -20.51 20.32 -28.97
N PRO A 332 -20.85 19.84 -30.18
CA PRO A 332 -22.23 19.68 -30.60
C PRO A 332 -22.93 18.57 -29.80
N ALA A 333 -24.25 18.71 -29.62
CA ALA A 333 -25.09 17.65 -29.08
C ALA A 333 -25.09 16.43 -30.02
N LEU A 334 -25.02 15.24 -29.44
CA LEU A 334 -25.08 13.96 -30.12
C LEU A 334 -26.54 13.48 -30.28
N PRO A 335 -26.84 12.60 -31.24
CA PRO A 335 -28.18 12.03 -31.37
C PRO A 335 -28.57 11.22 -30.12
N ARG A 336 -29.75 11.50 -29.53
CA ARG A 336 -30.26 10.70 -28.40
C ARG A 336 -30.28 9.21 -28.77
N ALA A 337 -29.59 8.40 -27.95
CA ALA A 337 -29.46 6.97 -28.14
C ALA A 337 -30.83 6.28 -28.18
N LYS A 338 -31.02 5.35 -29.13
CA LYS A 338 -32.23 4.51 -29.24
C LYS A 338 -31.95 3.05 -28.97
N LYS A 339 -30.68 2.64 -29.08
CA LYS A 339 -30.16 1.32 -28.75
C LYS A 339 -29.00 1.43 -27.75
N PRO A 340 -28.70 0.39 -26.97
CA PRO A 340 -27.56 0.39 -26.04
C PRO A 340 -26.23 0.71 -26.72
N LEU A 341 -26.02 0.18 -27.94
CA LEU A 341 -24.83 0.46 -28.73
C LEU A 341 -24.73 1.92 -29.21
N ASP A 342 -25.86 2.62 -29.41
CA ASP A 342 -25.85 4.05 -29.73
C ASP A 342 -25.31 4.85 -28.54
N ALA A 343 -25.73 4.50 -27.32
CA ALA A 343 -25.25 5.14 -26.10
C ALA A 343 -23.75 4.87 -25.87
N ALA A 344 -23.28 3.65 -26.10
CA ALA A 344 -21.85 3.32 -26.04
C ALA A 344 -21.02 4.10 -27.09
N ARG A 345 -21.55 4.27 -28.32
CA ARG A 345 -20.93 5.10 -29.37
C ARG A 345 -20.87 6.57 -28.98
N ASN A 346 -21.95 7.14 -28.45
CA ASN A 346 -22.02 8.52 -27.98
C ASN A 346 -20.98 8.79 -26.88
N ALA A 347 -20.89 7.88 -25.90
CA ALA A 347 -19.92 7.98 -24.82
C ALA A 347 -18.47 7.93 -25.31
N LEU A 348 -18.16 7.05 -26.27
CA LEU A 348 -16.82 6.98 -26.85
C LEU A 348 -16.49 8.19 -27.75
N GLU A 349 -17.49 8.76 -28.45
CA GLU A 349 -17.36 10.00 -29.22
C GLU A 349 -17.07 11.23 -28.34
N PHE A 350 -17.61 11.26 -27.12
CA PHE A 350 -17.21 12.23 -26.10
C PHE A 350 -15.80 11.93 -25.56
N PHE A 351 -15.58 10.71 -25.08
CA PHE A 351 -14.39 10.35 -24.32
C PHE A 351 -13.11 10.30 -25.18
N GLU A 352 -13.21 10.09 -26.50
CA GLU A 352 -12.05 10.25 -27.42
C GLU A 352 -11.48 11.68 -27.41
N LYS A 353 -12.26 12.70 -27.04
CA LYS A 353 -11.80 14.10 -26.96
C LYS A 353 -10.95 14.38 -25.72
N LEU A 354 -11.00 13.48 -24.74
CA LEU A 354 -10.28 13.59 -23.47
C LEU A 354 -9.00 12.74 -23.42
N GLN A 355 -8.70 11.98 -24.48
CA GLN A 355 -7.42 11.28 -24.61
C GLN A 355 -6.27 12.29 -24.67
N LEU A 356 -5.26 12.10 -23.83
CA LEU A 356 -4.10 12.96 -23.73
C LEU A 356 -3.05 12.64 -24.83
N PRO A 357 -2.10 13.55 -25.12
CA PRO A 357 -1.11 13.37 -26.17
C PRO A 357 -0.34 12.05 -26.11
N SER A 358 -0.04 11.54 -24.90
CA SER A 358 0.68 10.27 -24.72
C SER A 358 -0.13 9.01 -25.06
N GLY A 359 -1.46 9.12 -25.22
CA GLY A 359 -2.35 8.03 -25.63
C GLY A 359 -3.26 7.45 -24.53
N HIS A 360 -3.10 7.87 -23.29
CA HIS A 360 -3.95 7.50 -22.15
C HIS A 360 -5.03 8.56 -21.85
N TRP A 361 -5.81 8.33 -20.80
CA TRP A 361 -6.76 9.28 -20.26
C TRP A 361 -6.27 9.84 -18.92
N GLY A 362 -6.39 11.16 -18.76
CA GLY A 362 -6.20 11.83 -17.48
C GLY A 362 -7.38 11.58 -16.55
N CYS A 363 -7.15 11.61 -15.25
CA CYS A 363 -8.14 11.34 -14.22
C CYS A 363 -7.79 12.10 -12.94
N GLU A 364 -8.77 12.75 -12.31
CA GLU A 364 -8.62 13.12 -10.91
C GLU A 364 -8.74 11.86 -10.06
N TYR A 365 -7.84 11.68 -9.09
CA TYR A 365 -7.80 10.51 -8.22
C TYR A 365 -7.74 10.94 -6.75
N GLY A 366 -8.48 12.00 -6.45
CA GLY A 366 -8.67 12.54 -5.10
C GLY A 366 -9.76 11.80 -4.32
N GLY A 367 -10.07 12.32 -3.13
CA GLY A 367 -11.07 11.73 -2.23
C GLY A 367 -10.59 11.69 -0.79
N PRO A 368 -9.40 11.15 -0.50
CA PRO A 368 -8.81 11.16 0.84
C PRO A 368 -8.39 12.57 1.29
N MET A 369 -8.86 13.00 2.45
CA MET A 369 -8.70 14.37 2.95
C MET A 369 -7.49 14.57 3.88
N PHE A 370 -6.49 13.68 3.78
CA PHE A 370 -5.25 13.73 4.56
C PHE A 370 -3.98 13.77 3.68
N LEU A 371 -4.11 13.88 2.36
CA LEU A 371 -2.99 13.83 1.41
C LEU A 371 -2.33 15.21 1.22
N LEU A 372 -3.14 16.26 1.05
CA LEU A 372 -2.66 17.64 0.86
C LEU A 372 -1.72 18.13 1.98
N VAL A 373 -1.90 17.66 3.22
CA VAL A 373 -1.03 18.03 4.33
C VAL A 373 0.40 17.54 4.12
N GLY A 374 0.60 16.37 3.52
CA GLY A 374 1.94 15.86 3.22
C GLY A 374 2.69 16.80 2.29
N ILE A 375 2.07 17.15 1.16
CA ILE A 375 2.67 18.05 0.14
C ILE A 375 2.94 19.45 0.73
N VAL A 376 1.93 20.06 1.37
CA VAL A 376 2.03 21.44 1.85
C VAL A 376 2.96 21.55 3.06
N VAL A 377 3.00 20.56 3.96
CA VAL A 377 4.01 20.51 5.03
C VAL A 377 5.40 20.32 4.43
N CYS A 378 5.59 19.44 3.44
CA CYS A 378 6.89 19.27 2.77
C CYS A 378 7.40 20.59 2.20
N TRP A 379 6.60 21.29 1.40
CA TRP A 379 7.01 22.60 0.88
C TRP A 379 7.34 23.58 1.99
N TYR A 380 6.51 23.65 3.04
CA TYR A 380 6.74 24.57 4.15
C TYR A 380 8.04 24.27 4.90
N VAL A 381 8.25 23.03 5.34
CA VAL A 381 9.41 22.65 6.16
C VAL A 381 10.72 22.62 5.37
N THR A 382 10.65 22.35 4.06
CA THR A 382 11.81 22.46 3.16
C THR A 382 12.12 23.90 2.73
N LYS A 383 11.27 24.87 3.10
CA LYS A 383 11.32 26.29 2.67
C LYS A 383 11.12 26.47 1.16
N THR A 384 10.45 25.53 0.51
CA THR A 384 10.03 25.61 -0.89
C THR A 384 8.93 26.67 -1.05
N PRO A 385 9.06 27.64 -1.98
CA PRO A 385 8.02 28.61 -2.24
C PRO A 385 6.73 27.96 -2.76
N ILE A 386 5.60 28.25 -2.11
CA ILE A 386 4.27 27.82 -2.58
C ILE A 386 3.75 28.88 -3.57
N PRO A 387 3.46 28.55 -4.85
CA PRO A 387 2.93 29.51 -5.80
C PRO A 387 1.57 30.08 -5.37
N SER A 388 1.36 31.39 -5.52
CA SER A 388 0.11 32.06 -5.12
C SER A 388 -1.14 31.46 -5.79
N ALA A 389 -1.03 31.01 -7.05
CA ALA A 389 -2.11 30.33 -7.76
C ALA A 389 -2.43 28.95 -7.16
N TYR A 390 -1.40 28.17 -6.76
CA TYR A 390 -1.58 26.88 -6.10
C TYR A 390 -2.21 27.07 -4.71
N ALA A 391 -1.68 28.00 -3.92
CA ALA A 391 -2.24 28.37 -2.62
C ALA A 391 -3.73 28.78 -2.70
N THR A 392 -4.07 29.58 -3.71
CA THR A 392 -5.46 30.00 -3.99
C THR A 392 -6.33 28.81 -4.38
N ALA A 393 -5.85 27.92 -5.27
CA ALA A 393 -6.61 26.75 -5.71
C ALA A 393 -6.76 25.66 -4.63
N ILE A 394 -5.76 25.44 -3.78
CA ILE A 394 -5.85 24.54 -2.61
C ILE A 394 -6.87 25.09 -1.61
N ARG A 395 -6.87 26.41 -1.36
CA ARG A 395 -7.90 27.09 -0.56
C ARG A 395 -9.28 26.90 -1.16
N ASP A 396 -9.44 27.06 -2.48
CA ASP A 396 -10.71 26.87 -3.19
C ASP A 396 -11.24 25.44 -3.02
N TYR A 397 -10.40 24.42 -3.23
CA TYR A 397 -10.78 23.02 -3.08
C TYR A 397 -11.21 22.67 -1.65
N LEU A 398 -10.41 23.05 -0.65
CA LEU A 398 -10.74 22.78 0.74
C LEU A 398 -12.00 23.53 1.19
N ALA A 399 -12.21 24.76 0.72
CA ALA A 399 -13.46 25.49 0.98
C ALA A 399 -14.68 24.83 0.31
N ALA A 400 -14.53 24.29 -0.90
CA ALA A 400 -15.59 23.57 -1.61
C ALA A 400 -15.93 22.21 -0.96
N ARG A 401 -14.95 21.58 -0.27
CA ARG A 401 -15.11 20.30 0.45
C ARG A 401 -15.34 20.45 1.95
N ALA A 402 -15.44 21.67 2.47
CA ALA A 402 -15.82 21.91 3.86
C ALA A 402 -17.30 21.56 4.06
N HIS A 403 -17.60 20.76 5.07
CA HIS A 403 -18.97 20.32 5.34
C HIS A 403 -19.86 21.55 5.67
N PRO A 404 -21.02 21.71 5.00
CA PRO A 404 -21.72 22.99 4.96
C PRO A 404 -22.26 23.44 6.33
N GLU A 405 -22.61 22.51 7.22
CA GLU A 405 -23.24 22.85 8.51
C GLU A 405 -22.23 23.25 9.59
N ASP A 406 -21.07 22.59 9.66
CA ASP A 406 -20.08 22.73 10.75
C ASP A 406 -18.68 23.18 10.28
N GLY A 407 -18.48 23.34 8.96
CA GLY A 407 -17.23 23.80 8.36
C GLY A 407 -16.05 22.83 8.48
N GLY A 408 -16.30 21.57 8.86
CA GLY A 408 -15.25 20.57 9.06
C GLY A 408 -14.91 19.76 7.81
N TRP A 409 -14.03 18.77 7.98
CA TRP A 409 -13.66 17.78 6.97
C TRP A 409 -13.50 16.42 7.64
N GLY A 410 -13.85 15.34 6.93
CA GLY A 410 -13.67 13.97 7.39
C GLY A 410 -12.36 13.33 6.95
N LEU A 411 -12.31 12.00 7.01
CA LEU A 411 -11.20 11.18 6.46
C LEU A 411 -11.15 11.24 4.92
N HIS A 412 -12.31 11.39 4.27
CA HIS A 412 -12.51 11.49 2.82
C HIS A 412 -13.67 12.44 2.48
N ILE A 413 -13.85 12.80 1.21
CA ILE A 413 -14.84 13.80 0.74
C ILE A 413 -16.33 13.47 0.96
N GLU A 414 -16.66 12.23 1.34
CA GLU A 414 -18.02 11.80 1.73
C GLU A 414 -18.14 11.47 3.23
N GLY A 415 -17.06 11.66 3.98
CA GLY A 415 -17.00 11.37 5.42
C GLY A 415 -17.54 12.51 6.27
N GLU A 416 -18.06 12.17 7.45
CA GLU A 416 -18.43 13.14 8.47
C GLU A 416 -17.19 13.88 9.01
N SER A 417 -17.36 15.10 9.52
CA SER A 417 -16.29 15.91 10.11
C SER A 417 -15.57 15.20 11.27
N THR A 418 -14.24 14.99 11.17
CA THR A 418 -13.44 14.32 12.21
C THR A 418 -12.28 15.19 12.73
N VAL A 419 -11.64 14.79 13.83
CA VAL A 419 -10.49 15.53 14.37
C VAL A 419 -9.28 15.38 13.45
N LEU A 420 -9.09 14.22 12.81
CA LEU A 420 -8.07 14.06 11.76
C LEU A 420 -8.31 15.04 10.61
N GLY A 421 -9.49 14.97 9.98
CA GLY A 421 -9.81 15.76 8.81
C GLY A 421 -9.73 17.27 9.08
N ILE A 422 -10.27 17.74 10.21
CA ILE A 422 -10.23 19.16 10.55
C ILE A 422 -8.81 19.62 10.88
N SER A 423 -8.09 18.92 11.76
CA SER A 423 -6.74 19.39 12.17
C SER A 423 -5.77 19.48 10.99
N LEU A 424 -5.79 18.50 10.08
CA LEU A 424 -4.91 18.49 8.91
C LEU A 424 -5.28 19.56 7.87
N ASN A 425 -6.56 19.69 7.50
CA ASN A 425 -6.98 20.66 6.47
C ASN A 425 -6.96 22.10 6.97
N TYR A 426 -7.27 22.33 8.26
CA TYR A 426 -7.06 23.61 8.91
C TYR A 426 -5.57 24.01 8.88
N THR A 427 -4.66 23.09 9.22
CA THR A 427 -3.22 23.33 9.12
C THR A 427 -2.81 23.67 7.68
N VAL A 428 -3.27 22.92 6.67
CA VAL A 428 -3.02 23.23 5.25
C VAL A 428 -3.45 24.67 4.91
N LEU A 429 -4.67 25.05 5.29
CA LEU A 429 -5.20 26.40 5.04
C LEU A 429 -4.33 27.50 5.68
N ARG A 430 -3.85 27.30 6.91
CA ARG A 430 -2.92 28.25 7.57
C ARG A 430 -1.57 28.34 6.86
N LEU A 431 -1.01 27.21 6.43
CA LEU A 431 0.29 27.14 5.72
C LEU A 431 0.23 27.78 4.32
N VAL A 432 -0.85 27.54 3.54
CA VAL A 432 -1.08 28.26 2.26
C VAL A 432 -1.53 29.71 2.46
N GLY A 433 -1.66 30.17 3.70
CA GLY A 433 -1.72 31.59 4.04
C GLY A 433 -3.12 32.15 4.35
N VAL A 434 -4.14 31.31 4.51
CA VAL A 434 -5.49 31.73 4.90
C VAL A 434 -5.49 32.34 6.30
N ASP A 435 -6.31 33.37 6.46
CA ASP A 435 -6.51 34.10 7.71
C ASP A 435 -7.32 33.26 8.71
N PRO A 436 -6.84 33.07 9.96
CA PRO A 436 -7.55 32.28 10.98
C PRO A 436 -8.91 32.89 11.36
N GLU A 437 -9.12 34.18 11.13
CA GLU A 437 -10.37 34.89 11.44
C GLU A 437 -11.32 34.95 10.23
N SER A 438 -10.98 34.30 9.12
CA SER A 438 -11.92 34.09 8.02
C SER A 438 -13.09 33.18 8.46
N PRO A 439 -14.33 33.37 7.93
CA PRO A 439 -15.50 32.63 8.41
C PRO A 439 -15.38 31.11 8.34
N LEU A 440 -14.68 30.58 7.32
CA LEU A 440 -14.38 29.15 7.21
C LEU A 440 -13.50 28.65 8.37
N MET A 441 -12.42 29.38 8.67
CA MET A 441 -11.45 28.98 9.69
C MET A 441 -12.03 29.09 11.09
N VAL A 442 -12.76 30.16 11.41
CA VAL A 442 -13.47 30.31 12.69
C VAL A 442 -14.46 29.15 12.91
N LYS A 443 -15.20 28.77 11.86
CA LYS A 443 -16.18 27.67 11.92
C LYS A 443 -15.51 26.32 12.11
N ALA A 444 -14.49 26.00 11.31
CA ALA A 444 -13.70 24.78 11.44
C ALA A 444 -13.03 24.66 12.81
N ARG A 445 -12.46 25.75 13.33
CA ARG A 445 -11.83 25.81 14.68
C ARG A 445 -12.85 25.56 15.79
N ALA A 446 -14.03 26.17 15.72
CA ALA A 446 -15.11 25.92 16.69
C ALA A 446 -15.56 24.46 16.70
N THR A 447 -15.65 23.82 15.52
CA THR A 447 -15.99 22.39 15.40
C THR A 447 -14.87 21.48 15.92
N LEU A 448 -13.59 21.78 15.62
CA LEU A 448 -12.43 21.08 16.19
C LEU A 448 -12.44 21.16 17.73
N HIS A 449 -12.71 22.33 18.29
CA HIS A 449 -12.77 22.54 19.74
C HIS A 449 -13.96 21.79 20.37
N LYS A 450 -15.12 21.76 19.71
CA LYS A 450 -16.28 20.93 20.11
C LYS A 450 -15.96 19.42 20.12
N LEU A 451 -15.08 18.96 19.23
CA LEU A 451 -14.57 17.58 19.19
C LEU A 451 -13.38 17.33 20.15
N GLY A 452 -12.99 18.32 20.97
CA GLY A 452 -11.95 18.19 21.99
C GLY A 452 -10.53 18.55 21.53
N GLY A 453 -10.36 19.23 20.40
CA GLY A 453 -9.07 19.73 19.94
C GLY A 453 -8.10 18.66 19.40
N ALA A 454 -6.99 19.11 18.83
CA ALA A 454 -6.04 18.24 18.12
C ALA A 454 -5.28 17.22 19.00
N VAL A 455 -5.36 17.30 20.34
CA VAL A 455 -4.85 16.23 21.23
C VAL A 455 -5.58 14.89 21.00
N ASN A 456 -6.82 14.93 20.50
CA ASN A 456 -7.64 13.77 20.18
C ASN A 456 -7.46 13.26 18.74
N ALA A 457 -6.50 13.79 17.98
CA ALA A 457 -6.25 13.35 16.61
C ALA A 457 -5.60 11.95 16.53
N PRO A 458 -5.80 11.18 15.45
CA PRO A 458 -5.07 9.93 15.17
C PRO A 458 -3.56 10.11 15.03
N HIS A 459 -2.84 8.99 15.03
CA HIS A 459 -1.38 8.92 15.06
C HIS A 459 -0.71 9.66 13.90
N TRP A 460 -1.27 9.56 12.68
CA TRP A 460 -0.72 10.24 11.50
C TRP A 460 -0.85 11.77 11.58
N ALA A 461 -1.94 12.27 12.16
CA ALA A 461 -2.09 13.71 12.39
C ALA A 461 -1.14 14.22 13.47
N LYS A 462 -0.99 13.47 14.57
CA LYS A 462 0.02 13.73 15.61
C LYS A 462 1.44 13.76 15.06
N PHE A 463 1.79 12.86 14.15
CA PHE A 463 3.09 12.83 13.47
C PHE A 463 3.34 14.10 12.63
N TRP A 464 2.38 14.52 11.79
CA TRP A 464 2.53 15.72 10.97
C TRP A 464 2.62 17.00 11.81
N LEU A 465 1.79 17.13 12.86
CA LEU A 465 1.83 18.25 13.79
C LEU A 465 3.15 18.29 14.60
N ALA A 466 3.73 17.13 14.95
CA ALA A 466 5.02 17.06 15.63
C ALA A 466 6.17 17.45 14.68
N THR A 467 6.11 17.00 13.43
CA THR A 467 7.05 17.39 12.36
C THR A 467 7.02 18.90 12.08
N LEU A 468 5.86 19.56 12.21
CA LEU A 468 5.74 21.02 12.17
C LEU A 468 6.18 21.74 13.46
N GLY A 469 6.43 21.03 14.56
CA GLY A 469 6.71 21.65 15.88
C GLY A 469 5.49 22.27 16.56
N VAL A 470 4.26 21.90 16.14
CA VAL A 470 3.00 22.36 16.74
C VAL A 470 2.63 21.55 17.98
N VAL A 471 3.04 20.28 18.07
CA VAL A 471 2.93 19.42 19.27
C VAL A 471 4.29 18.87 19.67
N ASP A 472 4.46 18.47 20.93
CA ASP A 472 5.65 17.73 21.34
C ASP A 472 5.61 16.28 20.82
N TRP A 473 6.77 15.75 20.42
CA TRP A 473 6.94 14.36 19.98
C TRP A 473 6.47 13.30 20.99
N ASP A 474 6.32 13.63 22.27
CA ASP A 474 5.75 12.75 23.27
C ASP A 474 4.27 12.43 23.08
N ILE A 475 3.51 13.18 22.28
CA ILE A 475 2.14 12.76 21.89
C ILE A 475 2.13 11.64 20.84
N VAL A 476 3.24 11.39 20.17
CA VAL A 476 3.35 10.40 19.09
C VAL A 476 3.64 9.02 19.71
N ASN A 477 2.89 7.99 19.29
CA ASN A 477 3.20 6.61 19.67
C ASN A 477 4.56 6.18 19.05
N PRO A 478 5.33 5.30 19.71
CA PRO A 478 6.66 4.93 19.24
C PRO A 478 6.68 4.33 17.83
N VAL A 479 7.55 4.87 16.98
CA VAL A 479 7.86 4.35 15.64
C VAL A 479 9.36 3.97 15.62
N PRO A 480 9.76 2.81 16.20
CA PRO A 480 11.16 2.48 16.37
C PRO A 480 11.80 2.03 15.04
N PRO A 481 12.85 2.71 14.53
CA PRO A 481 13.56 2.26 13.33
C PRO A 481 14.28 0.91 13.58
N GLU A 482 14.50 0.50 14.83
CA GLU A 482 15.13 -0.78 15.17
C GLU A 482 14.37 -2.01 14.64
N PHE A 483 13.08 -1.89 14.34
CA PHE A 483 12.31 -3.00 13.74
C PHE A 483 12.87 -3.40 12.37
N TRP A 484 13.49 -2.48 11.63
CA TRP A 484 14.13 -2.77 10.34
C TRP A 484 15.44 -3.56 10.45
N LEU A 485 15.98 -3.71 11.68
CA LEU A 485 17.13 -4.57 11.97
C LEU A 485 16.74 -5.99 12.42
N LEU A 486 15.43 -6.28 12.55
CA LEU A 486 14.96 -7.59 12.99
C LEU A 486 15.25 -8.65 11.91
N PRO A 487 15.95 -9.76 12.23
CA PRO A 487 16.18 -10.85 11.31
C PRO A 487 14.91 -11.32 10.59
N ASP A 488 15.03 -11.62 9.30
CA ASP A 488 13.88 -11.90 8.43
C ASP A 488 13.00 -13.08 8.86
N TRP A 489 13.42 -13.93 9.79
CA TRP A 489 12.57 -15.01 10.33
C TRP A 489 11.66 -14.56 11.49
N ILE A 490 11.88 -13.38 12.08
CA ILE A 490 11.04 -12.85 13.17
C ILE A 490 9.67 -12.46 12.59
N PRO A 491 8.54 -12.97 13.13
CA PRO A 491 7.22 -12.78 12.52
C PRO A 491 6.86 -11.32 12.23
N ILE A 492 7.20 -10.40 13.14
CA ILE A 492 6.85 -8.97 13.05
C ILE A 492 7.82 -8.14 12.17
N SER A 493 8.83 -8.75 11.53
CA SER A 493 9.83 -8.01 10.73
C SER A 493 9.18 -7.24 9.55
N PRO A 494 9.52 -5.95 9.32
CA PRO A 494 8.83 -5.06 8.38
C PRO A 494 8.76 -5.53 6.92
N TRP A 495 9.67 -6.38 6.45
CA TRP A 495 9.62 -6.91 5.07
C TRP A 495 8.34 -7.69 4.76
N ARG A 496 7.66 -8.19 5.81
CA ARG A 496 6.37 -8.89 5.71
C ARG A 496 5.15 -7.99 5.72
N TRP A 497 5.31 -6.73 6.11
CA TRP A 497 4.19 -5.80 6.19
C TRP A 497 3.74 -5.42 4.79
N TRP A 498 2.46 -5.05 4.66
CA TRP A 498 1.92 -4.49 3.42
C TRP A 498 2.80 -3.34 2.91
N ILE A 499 2.97 -3.26 1.59
CA ILE A 499 3.90 -2.31 0.96
C ILE A 499 3.63 -0.85 1.38
N HIS A 500 2.36 -0.42 1.39
CA HIS A 500 1.98 0.93 1.83
C HIS A 500 2.36 1.18 3.29
N MET A 501 2.06 0.24 4.19
CA MET A 501 2.40 0.40 5.61
C MET A 501 3.90 0.42 5.86
N ARG A 502 4.67 -0.44 5.19
CA ARG A 502 6.13 -0.43 5.37
C ARG A 502 6.76 0.84 4.81
N GLN A 503 6.31 1.31 3.63
CA GLN A 503 6.85 2.54 3.04
C GLN A 503 6.45 3.79 3.81
N VAL A 504 5.28 3.85 4.46
CA VAL A 504 4.93 4.97 5.36
C VAL A 504 5.73 4.91 6.67
N PHE A 505 5.85 3.73 7.30
CA PHE A 505 6.51 3.61 8.60
C PHE A 505 8.05 3.67 8.52
N LEU A 506 8.64 3.50 7.33
CA LEU A 506 10.07 3.60 7.08
C LEU A 506 10.63 5.01 7.39
N PRO A 507 10.29 6.08 6.64
CA PRO A 507 10.75 7.44 6.93
C PRO A 507 10.16 8.00 8.23
N MET A 508 8.91 7.63 8.57
CA MET A 508 8.28 8.01 9.84
C MET A 508 9.12 7.57 11.04
N GLY A 509 9.69 6.37 10.99
CA GLY A 509 10.58 5.85 12.04
C GLY A 509 11.89 6.62 12.16
N TYR A 510 12.48 7.06 11.05
CA TYR A 510 13.65 7.93 11.07
C TYR A 510 13.33 9.29 11.70
N ILE A 511 12.28 9.97 11.23
CA ILE A 511 11.87 11.30 11.68
C ILE A 511 11.51 11.27 13.18
N TYR A 512 10.72 10.27 13.61
CA TYR A 512 10.42 10.02 15.02
C TYR A 512 11.68 9.77 15.85
N SER A 513 12.64 8.99 15.33
CA SER A 513 13.90 8.69 16.02
C SER A 513 14.78 9.93 16.20
N LYS A 514 14.80 10.84 15.22
CA LYS A 514 15.45 12.16 15.36
C LYS A 514 14.67 13.10 16.28
N ARG A 515 13.35 12.92 16.43
CA ARG A 515 12.42 13.90 17.02
C ARG A 515 12.57 15.28 16.39
N TRP A 516 12.72 15.29 15.07
CA TRP A 516 12.96 16.51 14.32
C TRP A 516 11.66 17.30 14.19
N SER A 517 11.73 18.63 14.35
CA SER A 517 10.60 19.54 14.17
C SER A 517 11.07 20.75 13.37
N CYS A 518 10.17 21.33 12.57
CA CYS A 518 10.41 22.58 11.87
C CYS A 518 10.74 23.72 12.85
N GLU A 519 11.50 24.71 12.39
CA GLU A 519 11.80 25.91 13.18
C GLU A 519 10.54 26.76 13.40
N GLU A 520 10.41 27.39 14.57
CA GLU A 520 9.15 28.04 14.95
C GLU A 520 8.91 29.37 14.22
N THR A 521 7.76 29.48 13.55
CA THR A 521 7.29 30.68 12.87
C THR A 521 6.06 31.29 13.53
N ASP A 522 5.65 32.47 13.06
CA ASP A 522 4.38 33.10 13.46
C ASP A 522 3.16 32.22 13.11
N ILE A 523 3.23 31.43 12.04
CA ILE A 523 2.15 30.49 11.67
C ILE A 523 2.12 29.30 12.64
N ILE A 524 3.28 28.76 13.01
CA ILE A 524 3.37 27.67 13.99
C ILE A 524 2.90 28.14 15.37
N ARG A 525 3.26 29.37 15.80
CA ARG A 525 2.74 29.97 17.03
C ARG A 525 1.22 30.15 17.00
N GLY A 526 0.67 30.64 15.89
CA GLY A 526 -0.80 30.68 15.70
C GLY A 526 -1.43 29.29 15.82
N LEU A 527 -0.91 28.28 15.13
CA LEU A 527 -1.43 26.90 15.20
C LEU A 527 -1.42 26.31 16.63
N LYS A 528 -0.46 26.70 17.48
CA LYS A 528 -0.40 26.32 18.90
C LYS A 528 -1.50 26.95 19.75
N GLU A 529 -2.01 28.11 19.36
CA GLU A 529 -3.15 28.79 20.02
C GLU A 529 -4.49 28.36 19.39
N GLU A 530 -4.50 27.99 18.11
CA GLU A 530 -5.69 27.75 17.32
C GLU A 530 -6.23 26.30 17.41
N LEU A 531 -5.37 25.27 17.49
CA LEU A 531 -5.79 23.86 17.36
C LEU A 531 -6.21 23.18 18.68
N PHE A 532 -6.02 23.82 19.82
CA PHE A 532 -6.17 23.21 21.15
C PHE A 532 -7.22 23.95 22.00
N THR A 533 -7.88 23.20 22.89
CA THR A 533 -8.91 23.71 23.82
C THR A 533 -8.34 24.15 25.17
N GLU A 534 -7.10 23.77 25.46
CA GLU A 534 -6.33 24.07 26.67
C GLU A 534 -5.04 24.83 26.29
N PRO A 535 -4.45 25.64 27.20
CA PRO A 535 -3.22 26.38 26.90
C PRO A 535 -2.08 25.45 26.51
N HIS A 536 -1.43 25.70 25.36
CA HIS A 536 -0.39 24.83 24.79
C HIS A 536 0.72 24.42 25.77
N ALA A 537 1.12 25.33 26.67
CA ALA A 537 2.16 25.10 27.67
C ALA A 537 1.73 24.21 28.86
N GLU A 538 0.43 23.96 29.03
CA GLU A 538 -0.13 23.14 30.11
C GLU A 538 -0.42 21.69 29.68
N ILE A 539 -0.35 21.40 28.38
CA ILE A 539 -0.71 20.10 27.78
C ILE A 539 0.28 19.01 28.19
N ASN A 540 -0.24 17.94 28.81
CA ASN A 540 0.54 16.73 29.11
C ASN A 540 0.58 15.80 27.88
N TRP A 541 1.41 16.15 26.89
CA TRP A 541 1.55 15.43 25.61
C TRP A 541 1.65 13.91 25.75
N ALA A 542 2.44 13.44 26.72
CA ALA A 542 2.67 12.01 26.97
C ALA A 542 1.40 11.23 27.39
N ALA A 543 0.42 11.89 28.01
CA ALA A 543 -0.87 11.31 28.38
C ALA A 543 -1.80 11.13 27.17
N HIS A 544 -1.65 11.96 26.13
CA HIS A 544 -2.54 12.00 24.97
C HIS A 544 -2.13 11.08 23.81
N ARG A 545 -1.09 10.24 23.97
CA ARG A 545 -0.67 9.24 22.97
C ARG A 545 -1.83 8.37 22.45
N ASN A 546 -2.78 8.03 23.33
CA ASN A 546 -3.94 7.20 23.00
C ASN A 546 -5.30 7.92 23.16
N SER A 547 -5.28 9.26 23.27
CA SER A 547 -6.50 10.07 23.11
C SER A 547 -6.87 10.13 21.63
N ILE A 548 -7.94 9.45 21.24
CA ILE A 548 -8.46 9.41 19.86
C ILE A 548 -9.95 9.76 19.91
N ALA A 549 -10.40 10.69 19.09
CA ALA A 549 -11.82 11.02 18.99
C ALA A 549 -12.64 9.79 18.53
N PRO A 550 -13.85 9.55 19.08
CA PRO A 550 -14.64 8.37 18.72
C PRO A 550 -14.94 8.25 17.22
N GLY A 551 -15.15 9.37 16.51
CA GLY A 551 -15.41 9.40 15.07
C GLY A 551 -14.17 9.13 14.18
N ASP A 552 -12.96 9.14 14.75
CA ASP A 552 -11.73 8.75 14.04
C ASP A 552 -11.29 7.31 14.39
N ASN A 553 -11.82 6.70 15.45
CA ASN A 553 -11.30 5.46 16.04
C ASN A 553 -11.93 4.20 15.41
N TYR A 554 -11.93 4.12 14.08
CA TYR A 554 -12.48 3.01 13.29
C TYR A 554 -11.88 1.64 13.64
N HIS A 555 -10.58 1.61 13.90
CA HIS A 555 -9.80 0.42 14.22
C HIS A 555 -8.97 0.65 15.48
N PRO A 556 -9.58 0.53 16.68
CA PRO A 556 -8.89 0.77 17.94
C PRO A 556 -7.67 -0.13 18.12
N LYS A 557 -6.54 0.47 18.54
CA LYS A 557 -5.30 -0.26 18.83
C LYS A 557 -5.58 -1.43 19.77
N SER A 558 -5.05 -2.61 19.42
CA SER A 558 -5.21 -3.80 20.28
C SER A 558 -4.54 -3.61 21.65
N TRP A 559 -4.94 -4.42 22.63
CA TRP A 559 -4.26 -4.46 23.93
C TRP A 559 -2.76 -4.78 23.79
N LEU A 560 -2.39 -5.60 22.79
CA LEU A 560 -1.02 -6.01 22.54
C LEU A 560 -0.18 -4.82 22.04
N LEU A 561 -0.71 -4.06 21.07
CA LEU A 561 -0.04 -2.86 20.56
C LEU A 561 0.04 -1.77 21.64
N ASN A 562 -1.01 -1.57 22.44
CA ASN A 562 -0.97 -0.62 23.55
C ASN A 562 0.07 -1.00 24.60
N ALA A 563 0.21 -2.29 24.94
CA ALA A 563 1.26 -2.78 25.84
C ALA A 563 2.66 -2.61 25.23
N ALA A 564 2.83 -2.90 23.94
CA ALA A 564 4.09 -2.69 23.22
C ALA A 564 4.48 -1.21 23.18
N ASN A 565 3.55 -0.31 22.83
CA ASN A 565 3.78 1.13 22.84
C ASN A 565 4.11 1.66 24.24
N TRP A 566 3.42 1.18 25.28
CA TRP A 566 3.75 1.54 26.67
C TRP A 566 5.16 1.11 27.05
N PHE A 567 5.56 -0.13 26.73
CA PHE A 567 6.92 -0.62 26.97
C PHE A 567 7.95 0.19 26.18
N LEU A 568 7.68 0.49 24.91
CA LEU A 568 8.56 1.25 24.05
C LEU A 568 8.77 2.68 24.56
N SER A 569 7.70 3.39 24.95
CA SER A 569 7.76 4.75 25.49
C SER A 569 8.41 4.84 26.86
N ASN A 570 8.08 3.93 27.79
CA ASN A 570 8.42 4.08 29.21
C ASN A 570 9.64 3.26 29.64
N ILE A 571 10.05 2.25 28.88
CA ILE A 571 11.16 1.34 29.24
C ILE A 571 12.24 1.31 28.17
N TRP A 572 11.87 1.02 26.91
CA TRP A 572 12.86 0.90 25.82
C TRP A 572 13.56 2.23 25.54
N ASN A 573 12.80 3.24 25.13
CA ASN A 573 13.35 4.54 24.71
C ASN A 573 14.15 5.26 25.82
N PRO A 574 13.73 5.28 27.11
CA PRO A 574 14.48 6.00 28.13
C PRO A 574 15.68 5.23 28.71
N TYR A 575 15.65 3.88 28.72
CA TYR A 575 16.62 3.09 29.50
C TYR A 575 17.34 1.98 28.71
N LEU A 576 16.69 1.33 27.74
CA LEU A 576 17.22 0.12 27.08
C LEU A 576 17.69 0.31 25.63
N ARG A 577 17.48 1.49 25.04
CA ARG A 577 17.81 1.80 23.64
C ARG A 577 19.21 2.45 23.53
N PRO A 578 20.30 1.71 23.29
CA PRO A 578 21.63 2.30 23.21
C PRO A 578 21.83 3.10 21.92
N ASN A 579 22.59 4.19 22.00
CA ASN A 579 22.83 5.09 20.88
C ASN A 579 23.47 4.43 19.64
N PHE A 580 24.24 3.35 19.79
CA PHE A 580 24.82 2.64 18.64
C PHE A 580 23.74 1.90 17.83
N LEU A 581 22.78 1.26 18.51
CA LEU A 581 21.67 0.54 17.88
C LEU A 581 20.72 1.52 17.19
N LYS A 582 20.43 2.65 17.85
CA LYS A 582 19.69 3.78 17.26
C LYS A 582 20.32 4.26 15.96
N ARG A 583 21.62 4.53 15.95
CA ARG A 583 22.33 5.00 14.74
C ARG A 583 22.34 3.93 13.64
N TRP A 584 22.66 2.69 13.97
CA TRP A 584 22.63 1.59 13.00
C TRP A 584 21.23 1.41 12.36
N ALA A 585 20.16 1.56 13.15
CA ALA A 585 18.80 1.53 12.64
C ALA A 585 18.47 2.73 11.74
N GLU A 586 18.87 3.95 12.13
CA GLU A 586 18.73 5.17 11.33
C GLU A 586 19.50 5.08 10.00
N ASP A 587 20.73 4.54 10.01
CA ASP A 587 21.59 4.36 8.84
C ASP A 587 21.05 3.27 7.89
N TRP A 588 20.38 2.24 8.43
CA TRP A 588 19.75 1.19 7.63
C TRP A 588 18.43 1.66 7.00
N VAL A 589 17.60 2.36 7.78
CA VAL A 589 16.39 3.03 7.26
C VAL A 589 16.75 4.05 6.17
N SER A 590 17.86 4.80 6.34
CA SER A 590 18.42 5.67 5.30
C SER A 590 18.71 4.92 4.00
N GLN A 591 19.42 3.79 4.06
CA GLN A 591 19.73 3.01 2.86
C GLN A 591 18.48 2.42 2.20
N LEU A 592 17.47 2.03 2.98
CA LEU A 592 16.20 1.55 2.44
C LEU A 592 15.45 2.65 1.69
N VAL A 593 15.43 3.88 2.19
CA VAL A 593 14.89 5.06 1.48
C VAL A 593 15.70 5.37 0.22
N ASP A 594 17.04 5.37 0.29
CA ASP A 594 17.89 5.60 -0.88
C ASP A 594 17.65 4.55 -2.00
N MET A 595 17.36 3.30 -1.62
CA MET A 595 17.00 2.23 -2.56
C MET A 595 15.56 2.36 -3.09
N GLU A 596 14.63 2.92 -2.32
CA GLU A 596 13.28 3.23 -2.80
C GLU A 596 13.32 4.38 -3.81
N ASP A 597 13.85 5.53 -3.40
CA ASP A 597 14.06 6.73 -4.21
C ASP A 597 14.72 6.40 -5.56
N ALA A 598 15.75 5.53 -5.57
CA ALA A 598 16.44 5.11 -6.79
C ALA A 598 15.63 4.16 -7.70
N ASN A 599 14.69 3.38 -7.14
CA ASN A 599 13.87 2.42 -7.90
C ASN A 599 12.52 2.97 -8.38
N THR A 600 12.18 4.20 -7.96
CA THR A 600 10.97 4.97 -8.32
C THR A 600 11.29 6.35 -8.93
N ASP A 601 12.57 6.71 -9.00
CA ASP A 601 13.05 8.07 -9.34
C ASP A 601 12.34 9.14 -8.50
N TYR A 602 12.39 8.96 -7.17
CA TYR A 602 11.88 9.85 -6.12
C TYR A 602 10.37 10.17 -6.21
N LEU A 603 9.62 9.37 -6.96
CA LEU A 603 8.15 9.45 -7.03
C LEU A 603 7.47 8.61 -5.95
N ASP A 604 8.15 7.54 -5.56
CA ASP A 604 7.75 6.53 -4.60
C ASP A 604 6.39 5.85 -4.91
N LEU A 605 5.89 5.09 -3.94
CA LEU A 605 4.62 4.38 -4.05
C LEU A 605 3.42 5.34 -4.08
N ALA A 606 3.39 6.31 -3.16
CA ALA A 606 2.25 7.20 -2.96
C ALA A 606 2.69 8.55 -2.32
N PRO A 607 1.91 9.64 -2.49
CA PRO A 607 2.25 10.95 -1.93
C PRO A 607 2.44 10.97 -0.41
N VAL A 608 1.83 10.02 0.33
CA VAL A 608 2.03 9.91 1.78
C VAL A 608 3.49 9.61 2.13
N ASN A 609 4.09 8.60 1.48
CA ASN A 609 5.47 8.22 1.80
C ASN A 609 6.48 9.06 1.01
N ALA A 610 6.16 9.51 -0.22
CA ALA A 610 6.99 10.48 -0.95
C ALA A 610 7.22 11.76 -0.12
N ALA A 611 6.17 12.29 0.50
CA ALA A 611 6.27 13.43 1.41
C ALA A 611 7.19 13.13 2.61
N MET A 612 7.04 11.96 3.25
CA MET A 612 7.89 11.61 4.40
C MET A 612 9.35 11.34 4.01
N ASN A 613 9.61 10.73 2.86
CA ASN A 613 10.95 10.56 2.27
C ASN A 613 11.57 11.93 1.97
N THR A 614 10.81 12.86 1.38
CA THR A 614 11.24 14.26 1.15
C THR A 614 11.74 14.92 2.43
N VAL A 615 10.96 14.85 3.52
CA VAL A 615 11.33 15.44 4.83
C VAL A 615 12.55 14.74 5.43
N MET A 616 12.63 13.41 5.32
CA MET A 616 13.78 12.65 5.81
C MET A 616 15.07 13.03 5.06
N CYS A 617 15.03 13.09 3.72
CA CYS A 617 16.16 13.54 2.89
C CYS A 617 16.54 15.00 3.20
N TYR A 618 15.57 15.87 3.51
CA TYR A 618 15.87 17.23 3.97
C TYR A 618 16.62 17.27 5.31
N ILE A 619 16.19 16.47 6.29
CA ILE A 619 16.83 16.35 7.61
C ILE A 619 18.26 15.79 7.50
N ARG A 620 18.47 14.84 6.58
CA ARG A 620 19.74 14.11 6.40
C ARG A 620 20.75 14.87 5.53
N ASP A 621 20.30 15.39 4.39
CA ASP A 621 21.16 15.90 3.32
C ASP A 621 21.13 17.44 3.19
N GLY A 622 20.09 18.09 3.72
CA GLY A 622 19.88 19.54 3.65
C GLY A 622 19.15 20.04 2.38
N PRO A 623 18.73 21.32 2.35
CA PRO A 623 17.88 21.90 1.30
C PRO A 623 18.44 21.80 -0.12
N ASP A 624 19.77 21.83 -0.25
CA ASP A 624 20.42 21.91 -1.55
C ASP A 624 20.67 20.55 -2.21
N ALA A 625 20.39 19.45 -1.52
CA ALA A 625 20.62 18.10 -1.99
C ALA A 625 19.80 17.73 -3.23
N VAL A 626 20.36 16.86 -4.07
CA VAL A 626 19.68 16.35 -5.27
C VAL A 626 18.45 15.52 -4.89
N SER A 627 18.53 14.74 -3.81
CA SER A 627 17.42 13.96 -3.24
C SER A 627 16.20 14.84 -2.95
N VAL A 628 16.39 15.90 -2.17
CA VAL A 628 15.34 16.87 -1.81
C VAL A 628 14.77 17.57 -3.04
N LYS A 629 15.63 18.04 -3.95
CA LYS A 629 15.19 18.77 -5.16
C LYS A 629 14.40 17.87 -6.12
N ARG A 630 14.80 16.60 -6.27
CA ARG A 630 14.11 15.64 -7.13
C ARG A 630 12.76 15.22 -6.53
N HIS A 631 12.72 14.95 -5.23
CA HIS A 631 11.46 14.74 -4.48
C HIS A 631 10.47 15.88 -4.71
N ILE A 632 10.87 17.15 -4.47
CA ILE A 632 10.00 18.33 -4.67
C ILE A 632 9.46 18.39 -6.12
N GLU A 633 10.27 18.07 -7.13
CA GLU A 633 9.88 18.05 -8.54
C GLU A 633 8.90 16.90 -8.87
N ARG A 634 8.93 15.80 -8.12
CA ARG A 634 8.07 14.62 -8.30
C ARG A 634 6.75 14.75 -7.53
N LEU A 635 6.73 15.42 -6.37
CA LEU A 635 5.51 15.69 -5.60
C LEU A 635 4.45 16.46 -6.40
N ASP A 636 4.85 17.31 -7.36
CA ASP A 636 3.92 18.00 -8.27
C ASP A 636 3.06 17.04 -9.12
N GLU A 637 3.49 15.79 -9.33
CA GLU A 637 2.70 14.77 -10.06
C GLU A 637 1.54 14.20 -9.26
N CYS A 638 1.57 14.37 -7.95
CA CYS A 638 0.48 13.99 -7.07
C CYS A 638 -0.59 15.08 -6.96
N LEU A 639 -0.44 16.21 -7.66
CA LEU A 639 -1.39 17.33 -7.63
C LEU A 639 -2.29 17.35 -8.85
N TRP A 640 -3.56 17.67 -8.63
CA TRP A 640 -4.56 17.77 -9.70
C TRP A 640 -5.41 19.02 -9.56
N VAL A 641 -5.73 19.69 -10.66
CA VAL A 641 -6.65 20.82 -10.69
C VAL A 641 -7.97 20.41 -11.33
N ASN A 642 -9.06 20.61 -10.61
CA ASN A 642 -10.42 20.42 -11.09
C ASN A 642 -11.25 21.72 -10.98
N ARG A 643 -12.54 21.65 -11.31
CA ARG A 643 -13.49 22.79 -11.24
C ARG A 643 -13.62 23.45 -9.84
N GLU A 644 -13.29 22.72 -8.77
CA GLU A 644 -13.40 23.14 -7.37
C GLU A 644 -12.09 23.71 -6.82
N GLY A 645 -10.93 23.27 -7.35
CA GLY A 645 -9.62 23.80 -6.99
C GLY A 645 -8.49 22.80 -7.23
N MET A 646 -7.43 22.88 -6.43
CA MET A 646 -6.28 21.97 -6.47
C MET A 646 -6.34 20.98 -5.31
N LEU A 647 -6.24 19.69 -5.64
CA LEU A 647 -6.27 18.56 -4.71
C LEU A 647 -5.00 17.70 -4.85
N CYS A 648 -4.83 16.75 -3.94
CA CYS A 648 -3.80 15.72 -4.04
C CYS A 648 -4.45 14.36 -4.34
N ASN A 649 -3.96 13.69 -5.38
CA ASN A 649 -4.37 12.35 -5.81
C ASN A 649 -3.83 11.28 -4.84
N GLY A 650 -4.45 10.10 -4.74
CA GLY A 650 -3.97 8.99 -3.91
C GLY A 650 -2.67 8.32 -4.37
N THR A 651 -2.27 8.60 -5.60
CA THR A 651 -1.05 8.18 -6.32
C THR A 651 -0.69 9.31 -7.30
N ASN A 652 0.36 9.15 -8.11
CA ASN A 652 0.65 10.06 -9.23
C ASN A 652 -0.31 9.90 -10.45
N GLY A 653 -1.51 9.35 -10.23
CA GLY A 653 -2.55 9.08 -11.24
C GLY A 653 -2.93 7.59 -11.34
N VAL A 654 -3.78 7.27 -12.33
CA VAL A 654 -4.35 5.92 -12.58
C VAL A 654 -4.21 5.51 -14.06
N GLN A 655 -3.18 6.01 -14.72
CA GLN A 655 -3.10 6.15 -16.17
C GLN A 655 -3.11 4.79 -16.90
N CYS A 656 -2.38 3.78 -16.40
CA CYS A 656 -2.41 2.41 -16.93
C CYS A 656 -3.75 1.71 -16.63
N TRP A 657 -4.30 1.90 -15.43
CA TRP A 657 -5.58 1.31 -15.00
C TRP A 657 -6.76 1.74 -15.88
N ASP A 658 -7.01 3.05 -15.98
CA ASP A 658 -8.14 3.59 -16.75
C ASP A 658 -8.03 3.27 -18.24
N THR A 659 -6.82 3.35 -18.80
CA THR A 659 -6.56 3.02 -20.22
C THR A 659 -6.86 1.55 -20.51
N SER A 660 -6.45 0.65 -19.61
CA SER A 660 -6.65 -0.79 -19.78
C SER A 660 -8.11 -1.20 -19.69
N PHE A 661 -8.88 -0.61 -18.76
CA PHE A 661 -10.32 -0.87 -18.68
C PHE A 661 -11.11 -0.22 -19.82
N LEU A 662 -10.75 1.00 -20.27
CA LEU A 662 -11.43 1.62 -21.41
C LEU A 662 -11.27 0.76 -22.68
N ILE A 663 -10.05 0.29 -22.97
CA ILE A 663 -9.80 -0.59 -24.12
C ILE A 663 -10.72 -1.82 -24.08
N GLN A 664 -10.84 -2.47 -22.92
CA GLN A 664 -11.74 -3.62 -22.75
C GLN A 664 -13.22 -3.25 -22.96
N GLY A 665 -13.69 -2.12 -22.42
CA GLY A 665 -15.06 -1.66 -22.64
C GLY A 665 -15.37 -1.37 -24.12
N VAL A 666 -14.45 -0.69 -24.81
CA VAL A 666 -14.55 -0.41 -26.25
C VAL A 666 -14.58 -1.70 -27.08
N PHE A 667 -13.80 -2.70 -26.68
CA PHE A 667 -13.72 -4.00 -27.34
C PHE A 667 -14.99 -4.84 -27.14
N GLU A 668 -15.55 -4.88 -25.93
CA GLU A 668 -16.81 -5.59 -25.67
C GLU A 668 -18.01 -4.93 -26.37
N ALA A 669 -17.97 -3.61 -26.58
CA ALA A 669 -18.92 -2.89 -27.42
C ALA A 669 -18.71 -3.10 -28.94
N GLY A 670 -17.66 -3.81 -29.37
CA GLY A 670 -17.37 -4.04 -30.79
C GLY A 670 -16.96 -2.80 -31.56
N LEU A 671 -16.55 -1.73 -30.86
CA LEU A 671 -16.24 -0.41 -31.44
C LEU A 671 -14.81 -0.32 -31.97
N GLU A 672 -13.93 -1.28 -31.67
CA GLU A 672 -12.58 -1.44 -32.23
C GLU A 672 -12.57 -1.72 -33.74
N LYS A 673 -13.70 -2.24 -34.25
CA LYS A 673 -13.94 -2.47 -35.68
C LYS A 673 -14.23 -1.18 -36.44
N ASP A 674 -14.69 -0.13 -35.76
CA ASP A 674 -14.98 1.14 -36.41
C ASP A 674 -13.67 1.86 -36.78
N LYS A 675 -13.50 2.15 -38.07
CA LYS A 675 -12.27 2.78 -38.60
C LYS A 675 -12.02 4.15 -37.99
N ARG A 676 -13.06 4.83 -37.48
CA ARG A 676 -12.95 6.10 -36.74
C ARG A 676 -12.03 5.99 -35.53
N TRP A 677 -12.18 4.94 -34.72
CA TRP A 677 -11.56 4.85 -33.40
C TRP A 677 -10.22 4.10 -33.40
N ARG A 678 -9.88 3.39 -34.47
CA ARG A 678 -8.58 2.69 -34.58
C ARG A 678 -7.36 3.59 -34.30
N PRO A 679 -7.25 4.85 -34.77
CA PRO A 679 -6.12 5.72 -34.42
C PRO A 679 -6.03 6.07 -32.93
N MET A 680 -7.17 6.22 -32.25
CA MET A 680 -7.23 6.44 -30.79
C MET A 680 -6.77 5.19 -30.03
N LEU A 681 -7.23 4.02 -30.45
CA LEU A 681 -6.86 2.73 -29.85
C LEU A 681 -5.40 2.34 -30.12
N VAL A 682 -4.84 2.69 -31.28
CA VAL A 682 -3.41 2.50 -31.57
C VAL A 682 -2.56 3.34 -30.60
N ARG A 683 -2.90 4.61 -30.35
CA ARG A 683 -2.18 5.42 -29.35
C ARG A 683 -2.28 4.85 -27.93
N ALA A 684 -3.45 4.33 -27.56
CA ALA A 684 -3.65 3.70 -26.25
C ALA A 684 -2.85 2.39 -26.10
N LEU A 685 -2.71 1.62 -27.17
CA LEU A 685 -1.87 0.42 -27.24
C LEU A 685 -0.37 0.77 -27.20
N GLU A 686 0.07 1.76 -27.98
CA GLU A 686 1.43 2.30 -27.95
C GLU A 686 1.77 2.89 -26.58
N TYR A 687 0.81 3.47 -25.87
CA TYR A 687 0.97 3.92 -24.49
C TYR A 687 1.28 2.74 -23.56
N LEU A 688 0.43 1.71 -23.53
CA LEU A 688 0.65 0.54 -22.67
C LEU A 688 1.97 -0.18 -22.99
N GLU A 689 2.41 -0.22 -24.25
CA GLU A 689 3.75 -0.73 -24.62
C GLU A 689 4.88 0.01 -23.89
N ARG A 690 4.85 1.35 -23.92
CA ARG A 690 5.89 2.19 -23.30
C ARG A 690 5.87 2.14 -21.78
N GLN A 691 4.72 1.87 -21.17
CA GLN A 691 4.53 1.85 -19.72
C GLN A 691 4.78 0.50 -19.04
N GLN A 692 5.03 -0.56 -19.80
CA GLN A 692 5.45 -1.83 -19.18
C GLN A 692 6.82 -1.66 -18.50
N ILE A 693 6.92 -2.14 -17.27
CA ILE A 693 8.16 -2.20 -16.50
C ILE A 693 9.09 -3.23 -17.15
N ARG A 694 10.27 -2.81 -17.60
CA ARG A 694 11.19 -3.65 -18.40
C ARG A 694 12.21 -4.41 -17.56
N ASP A 695 12.43 -3.95 -16.33
CA ASP A 695 13.52 -4.40 -15.45
C ASP A 695 13.03 -4.53 -14.00
N ASP A 696 13.59 -5.50 -13.28
CA ASP A 696 13.38 -5.64 -11.83
C ASP A 696 14.09 -4.53 -11.04
N CYS A 697 13.85 -4.45 -9.72
CA CYS A 697 14.51 -3.45 -8.89
C CYS A 697 16.01 -3.73 -8.73
N VAL A 698 16.83 -2.68 -8.68
CA VAL A 698 18.20 -2.80 -8.18
C VAL A 698 18.14 -3.14 -6.68
N ASP A 699 18.98 -4.06 -6.22
CA ASP A 699 18.98 -4.59 -4.86
C ASP A 699 17.62 -5.19 -4.41
N GLN A 700 16.81 -5.73 -5.34
CA GLN A 700 15.42 -6.17 -5.15
C GLN A 700 15.14 -6.92 -3.82
N GLU A 701 15.93 -7.96 -3.50
CA GLU A 701 15.73 -8.75 -2.28
C GLU A 701 15.96 -7.92 -1.01
N LYS A 702 16.94 -7.00 -1.04
CA LYS A 702 17.39 -6.17 0.07
C LYS A 702 16.43 -5.01 0.35
N CYS A 703 15.77 -4.47 -0.68
CA CYS A 703 14.68 -3.49 -0.55
C CYS A 703 13.29 -4.15 -0.49
N TYR A 704 13.22 -5.47 -0.35
CA TYR A 704 12.01 -6.26 -0.16
C TYR A 704 10.95 -6.12 -1.27
N ARG A 705 11.36 -5.85 -2.51
CA ARG A 705 10.43 -5.63 -3.64
C ARG A 705 10.04 -6.96 -4.31
N GLN A 706 8.78 -7.10 -4.67
CA GLN A 706 8.29 -8.18 -5.53
C GLN A 706 8.92 -8.08 -6.95
N PRO A 707 9.19 -9.20 -7.64
CA PRO A 707 9.55 -9.18 -9.06
C PRO A 707 8.50 -8.41 -9.89
N ARG A 708 8.97 -7.59 -10.83
CA ARG A 708 8.16 -6.62 -11.57
C ARG A 708 8.44 -6.55 -13.07
N LYS A 709 9.50 -7.21 -13.58
CA LYS A 709 9.80 -7.26 -15.02
C LYS A 709 8.61 -7.80 -15.81
N GLY A 710 8.26 -7.13 -16.91
CA GLY A 710 7.08 -7.43 -17.72
C GLY A 710 5.76 -6.94 -17.11
N GLY A 711 5.76 -6.38 -15.91
CA GLY A 711 4.54 -5.90 -15.25
C GLY A 711 4.10 -4.50 -15.70
N TRP A 712 2.90 -4.12 -15.28
CA TRP A 712 2.38 -2.74 -15.35
C TRP A 712 2.05 -2.24 -13.95
N PRO A 713 2.28 -0.96 -13.68
CA PRO A 713 1.79 -0.29 -12.49
C PRO A 713 0.35 0.17 -12.66
N PHE A 714 -0.21 0.67 -11.57
CA PHE A 714 -1.52 1.30 -11.54
C PHE A 714 -1.51 2.68 -12.25
N SER A 715 -0.44 3.46 -12.03
CA SER A 715 -0.24 4.79 -12.61
C SER A 715 0.59 4.76 -13.91
N ASN A 716 1.90 4.98 -13.82
CA ASN A 716 2.88 5.01 -14.92
C ASN A 716 4.17 4.28 -14.51
N ARG A 717 5.00 3.88 -15.48
CA ARG A 717 6.16 2.99 -15.27
C ARG A 717 7.17 3.49 -14.23
N ASP A 718 7.27 4.80 -14.08
CA ASP A 718 8.24 5.47 -13.20
C ASP A 718 7.93 5.17 -11.73
N GLN A 719 6.64 5.07 -11.35
CA GLN A 719 6.23 4.59 -10.03
C GLN A 719 6.82 3.19 -9.74
N GLY A 720 6.97 2.36 -10.79
CA GLY A 720 7.75 1.13 -10.73
C GLY A 720 7.18 0.02 -9.84
N TYR A 721 5.91 0.10 -9.45
CA TYR A 721 5.23 -0.91 -8.66
C TYR A 721 4.30 -1.75 -9.52
N GLY A 722 4.70 -2.99 -9.82
CA GLY A 722 3.78 -3.95 -10.43
C GLY A 722 2.60 -4.26 -9.48
N VAL A 723 1.41 -4.41 -10.05
CA VAL A 723 0.19 -4.77 -9.30
C VAL A 723 -0.53 -5.88 -10.08
N SER A 724 -0.93 -6.96 -9.42
CA SER A 724 -1.42 -8.19 -10.07
C SER A 724 -2.59 -7.95 -11.03
N ASP A 725 -3.57 -7.15 -10.61
CA ASP A 725 -4.68 -6.70 -11.45
C ASP A 725 -4.22 -5.78 -12.58
N CYS A 726 -3.44 -4.73 -12.30
CA CYS A 726 -2.96 -3.78 -13.31
C CYS A 726 -2.16 -4.47 -14.43
N ILE A 727 -1.31 -5.43 -14.08
CA ILE A 727 -0.59 -6.30 -15.03
C ILE A 727 -1.61 -7.07 -15.90
N SER A 728 -2.64 -7.63 -15.28
CA SER A 728 -3.65 -8.46 -15.93
C SER A 728 -4.60 -7.69 -16.84
N GLU A 729 -5.06 -6.51 -16.41
CA GLU A 729 -5.93 -5.63 -17.19
C GLU A 729 -5.18 -5.06 -18.41
N ALA A 730 -3.93 -4.64 -18.24
CA ALA A 730 -3.08 -4.21 -19.35
C ALA A 730 -2.78 -5.36 -20.32
N LEU A 731 -2.47 -6.55 -19.80
CA LEU A 731 -2.26 -7.77 -20.60
C LEU A 731 -3.50 -8.12 -21.43
N LYS A 732 -4.71 -8.09 -20.84
CA LYS A 732 -5.97 -8.26 -21.56
C LYS A 732 -6.13 -7.21 -22.66
N ALA A 733 -6.00 -5.93 -22.33
CA ALA A 733 -6.14 -4.84 -23.29
C ALA A 733 -5.22 -4.99 -24.52
N ILE A 734 -3.96 -5.39 -24.31
CA ILE A 734 -2.98 -5.60 -25.36
C ILE A 734 -3.32 -6.84 -26.22
N ILE A 735 -3.69 -7.97 -25.61
CA ILE A 735 -4.08 -9.19 -26.35
C ILE A 735 -5.33 -8.92 -27.19
N LEU A 736 -6.35 -8.26 -26.62
CA LEU A 736 -7.58 -7.87 -27.29
C LEU A 736 -7.29 -7.02 -28.53
N LEU A 737 -6.50 -5.94 -28.41
CA LEU A 737 -6.22 -5.07 -29.55
C LEU A 737 -5.32 -5.73 -30.61
N GLN A 738 -4.20 -6.34 -30.20
CA GLN A 738 -3.21 -6.88 -31.15
C GLN A 738 -3.67 -8.18 -31.80
N LYS A 739 -4.03 -9.19 -31.00
CA LYS A 739 -4.27 -10.56 -31.49
C LYS A 739 -5.73 -10.81 -31.89
N VAL A 740 -6.70 -10.15 -31.24
CA VAL A 740 -8.13 -10.29 -31.59
C VAL A 740 -8.59 -9.20 -32.57
N GLY A 741 -8.29 -7.93 -32.30
CA GLY A 741 -8.72 -6.77 -33.09
C GLY A 741 -7.87 -6.47 -34.34
N GLY A 742 -6.74 -7.16 -34.50
CA GLY A 742 -5.81 -6.99 -35.61
C GLY A 742 -5.24 -5.57 -35.72
N LEU A 743 -5.02 -4.90 -34.59
CA LEU A 743 -4.21 -3.67 -34.54
C LEU A 743 -2.72 -4.02 -34.69
N PRO A 744 -1.84 -3.05 -35.01
CA PRO A 744 -0.41 -3.31 -35.15
C PRO A 744 0.18 -3.98 -33.90
N GLU A 745 1.05 -4.95 -34.12
CA GLU A 745 1.81 -5.59 -33.03
C GLU A 745 2.98 -4.68 -32.63
N VAL A 746 2.79 -3.92 -31.55
CA VAL A 746 3.80 -3.02 -30.97
C VAL A 746 4.49 -3.67 -29.76
N LEU A 747 3.78 -4.51 -29.00
CA LEU A 747 4.34 -5.35 -27.95
C LEU A 747 4.57 -6.78 -28.46
N GLN A 748 5.84 -7.17 -28.51
CA GLN A 748 6.30 -8.50 -28.93
C GLN A 748 5.89 -9.59 -27.93
N ASP A 749 5.62 -10.80 -28.42
CA ASP A 749 5.24 -11.98 -27.62
C ASP A 749 6.15 -12.26 -26.41
N GLN A 750 7.48 -12.07 -26.53
CA GLN A 750 8.38 -12.27 -25.37
C GLN A 750 8.07 -11.35 -24.19
N ARG A 751 7.60 -10.11 -24.45
CA ARG A 751 7.22 -9.17 -23.39
C ARG A 751 5.83 -9.47 -22.82
N ILE A 752 4.97 -10.17 -23.57
CA ILE A 752 3.73 -10.77 -23.07
C ILE A 752 4.06 -11.96 -22.15
N PHE A 753 5.06 -12.77 -22.51
CA PHE A 753 5.55 -13.88 -21.69
C PHE A 753 6.18 -13.41 -20.38
N ASP A 754 7.01 -12.35 -20.41
CA ASP A 754 7.58 -11.74 -19.21
C ASP A 754 6.48 -11.31 -18.21
N ALA A 755 5.34 -10.78 -18.70
CA ALA A 755 4.19 -10.42 -17.87
C ALA A 755 3.52 -11.64 -17.22
N VAL A 756 3.32 -12.71 -18.00
CA VAL A 756 2.75 -13.98 -17.52
C VAL A 756 3.65 -14.65 -16.48
N ASP A 757 4.97 -14.66 -16.72
CA ASP A 757 5.95 -15.19 -15.76
C ASP A 757 5.89 -14.44 -14.42
N THR A 758 5.78 -13.11 -14.46
CA THR A 758 5.62 -12.28 -13.26
C THR A 758 4.28 -12.52 -12.56
N LEU A 759 3.14 -12.60 -13.28
CA LEU A 759 1.83 -12.89 -12.67
C LEU A 759 1.82 -14.22 -11.89
N LEU A 760 2.48 -15.25 -12.41
CA LEU A 760 2.57 -16.56 -11.77
C LEU A 760 3.31 -16.53 -10.41
N LEU A 761 4.04 -15.45 -10.08
CA LEU A 761 4.74 -15.25 -8.80
C LEU A 761 3.90 -14.52 -7.73
N TYR A 762 2.69 -14.03 -8.06
CA TYR A 762 1.82 -13.29 -7.13
C TYR A 762 0.78 -14.19 -6.43
N GLN A 763 0.62 -15.45 -6.86
CA GLN A 763 -0.35 -16.37 -6.26
C GLN A 763 0.08 -16.86 -4.88
N ASN A 764 -0.80 -16.67 -3.90
CA ASN A 764 -0.62 -17.11 -2.53
C ASN A 764 -0.78 -18.64 -2.38
N ASP A 765 -0.36 -19.15 -1.23
CA ASP A 765 -0.35 -20.56 -0.87
C ASP A 765 -1.74 -21.23 -0.94
N ASN A 766 -2.80 -20.48 -0.66
CA ASN A 766 -4.21 -20.88 -0.78
C ASN A 766 -4.80 -20.74 -2.21
N GLY A 767 -4.08 -20.15 -3.16
CA GLY A 767 -4.52 -19.95 -4.54
C GLY A 767 -5.05 -18.54 -4.86
N ALA A 768 -5.31 -17.72 -3.85
CA ALA A 768 -5.74 -16.35 -4.04
C ALA A 768 -4.59 -15.42 -4.43
N LEU A 769 -4.91 -14.18 -4.77
CA LEU A 769 -3.94 -13.13 -5.06
C LEU A 769 -4.19 -11.86 -4.22
N SER A 770 -3.09 -11.21 -3.88
CA SER A 770 -3.01 -9.86 -3.30
C SER A 770 -2.69 -8.82 -4.38
N SER A 771 -2.59 -7.53 -4.04
CA SER A 771 -2.37 -6.47 -5.05
C SER A 771 -0.91 -6.36 -5.48
N TYR A 772 -0.02 -5.80 -4.66
CA TYR A 772 1.36 -5.50 -5.07
C TYR A 772 2.33 -6.68 -4.91
N GLU A 773 2.08 -7.58 -3.95
CA GLU A 773 3.01 -8.65 -3.60
C GLU A 773 2.27 -9.92 -3.13
N ALA A 774 2.96 -11.06 -3.15
CA ALA A 774 2.47 -12.25 -2.45
C ALA A 774 2.41 -12.01 -0.92
N ARG A 775 1.46 -12.64 -0.24
CA ARG A 775 1.26 -12.53 1.23
C ARG A 775 2.46 -13.10 2.00
N ARG A 776 3.05 -12.26 2.86
CA ARG A 776 4.27 -12.56 3.62
C ARG A 776 4.06 -12.87 5.12
N ALA A 777 2.87 -12.57 5.66
CA ALA A 777 2.47 -12.82 7.04
C ALA A 777 0.99 -13.23 7.15
N GLY A 778 0.58 -13.78 8.30
CA GLY A 778 -0.81 -14.13 8.60
C GLY A 778 -1.60 -12.98 9.24
N GLU A 779 -2.93 -13.05 9.20
CA GLU A 779 -3.84 -11.95 9.59
C GLU A 779 -3.67 -11.47 11.05
N TYR A 780 -3.11 -12.28 11.96
CA TYR A 780 -2.79 -11.86 13.33
C TYR A 780 -1.83 -10.65 13.41
N MET A 781 -1.11 -10.33 12.33
CA MET A 781 -0.32 -9.09 12.24
C MET A 781 -1.17 -7.84 12.42
N GLU A 782 -2.46 -7.89 12.08
CA GLU A 782 -3.41 -6.78 12.24
C GLU A 782 -3.62 -6.37 13.71
N MET A 783 -3.22 -7.22 14.68
CA MET A 783 -3.13 -6.81 16.09
C MET A 783 -2.12 -5.67 16.32
N LEU A 784 -1.20 -5.44 15.39
CA LEU A 784 -0.20 -4.36 15.42
C LEU A 784 -0.59 -3.16 14.54
N ASN A 785 -1.81 -3.11 14.02
CA ASN A 785 -2.33 -1.94 13.30
C ASN A 785 -2.33 -0.71 14.23
N ALA A 786 -1.52 0.29 13.85
CA ALA A 786 -1.29 1.52 14.59
C ALA A 786 -1.93 2.77 13.95
N ALA A 787 -2.67 2.62 12.84
CA ALA A 787 -3.17 3.76 12.06
C ALA A 787 -4.51 4.33 12.57
N GLU A 788 -5.24 3.57 13.40
CA GLU A 788 -6.56 3.87 14.00
C GLU A 788 -7.73 4.14 13.05
N VAL A 789 -7.51 4.81 11.92
CA VAL A 789 -8.54 5.15 10.93
C VAL A 789 -8.72 4.07 9.85
N PHE A 790 -7.72 3.21 9.59
CA PHE A 790 -7.74 2.21 8.51
C PHE A 790 -7.76 0.77 9.03
N GLY A 791 -8.37 -0.15 8.28
CA GLY A 791 -8.44 -1.57 8.64
C GLY A 791 -7.98 -2.51 7.52
N ARG A 792 -7.46 -3.68 7.91
CA ARG A 792 -6.78 -4.63 7.02
C ARG A 792 -5.64 -3.94 6.28
N ILE A 793 -4.62 -3.54 7.05
CA ILE A 793 -3.47 -2.79 6.53
C ILE A 793 -2.13 -3.47 6.80
N MET A 794 -2.04 -4.39 7.76
CA MET A 794 -0.71 -4.85 8.21
C MET A 794 -0.05 -5.88 7.29
N ILE A 795 -0.79 -6.50 6.36
CA ILE A 795 -0.27 -7.47 5.38
C ILE A 795 -0.90 -7.27 4.02
N GLU A 796 -0.29 -7.86 2.99
CA GLU A 796 -1.01 -8.19 1.76
C GLU A 796 -2.12 -9.21 2.04
N TYR A 797 -3.34 -8.93 1.57
CA TYR A 797 -4.54 -9.76 1.77
C TYR A 797 -5.04 -10.36 0.46
N ASP A 798 -5.82 -11.42 0.57
CA ASP A 798 -6.43 -12.08 -0.59
C ASP A 798 -7.68 -11.30 -1.07
N TYR A 799 -7.76 -10.97 -2.35
CA TYR A 799 -8.85 -10.16 -2.93
C TYR A 799 -9.57 -10.88 -4.09
N PRO A 800 -10.92 -10.94 -4.11
CA PRO A 800 -11.69 -11.43 -5.26
C PRO A 800 -11.34 -10.76 -6.58
N GLU A 801 -11.07 -9.46 -6.55
CA GLU A 801 -10.87 -8.62 -7.74
C GLU A 801 -9.50 -8.91 -8.37
N CYS A 802 -8.42 -8.82 -7.58
CA CYS A 802 -7.06 -9.17 -8.01
C CYS A 802 -6.96 -10.63 -8.50
N THR A 803 -7.62 -11.55 -7.79
CA THR A 803 -7.67 -12.98 -8.17
C THR A 803 -8.41 -13.19 -9.49
N THR A 804 -9.53 -12.49 -9.71
CA THR A 804 -10.29 -12.53 -10.97
C THR A 804 -9.51 -11.96 -12.14
N ALA A 805 -8.89 -10.79 -11.96
CA ALA A 805 -8.15 -10.11 -13.02
C ALA A 805 -7.10 -11.05 -13.64
N CYS A 806 -6.33 -11.73 -12.78
CA CYS A 806 -5.32 -12.69 -13.21
C CYS A 806 -5.92 -13.97 -13.81
N VAL A 807 -7.05 -14.47 -13.30
CA VAL A 807 -7.77 -15.61 -13.91
C VAL A 807 -8.23 -15.27 -15.33
N THR A 808 -8.90 -14.14 -15.51
CA THR A 808 -9.44 -13.73 -16.83
C THR A 808 -8.31 -13.44 -17.83
N ALA A 809 -7.22 -12.79 -17.40
CA ALA A 809 -6.06 -12.54 -18.24
C ALA A 809 -5.32 -13.82 -18.66
N LEU A 810 -5.12 -14.77 -17.74
CA LEU A 810 -4.46 -16.05 -18.06
C LEU A 810 -5.35 -17.00 -18.86
N SER A 811 -6.68 -16.98 -18.66
CA SER A 811 -7.63 -17.67 -19.53
C SER A 811 -7.50 -17.16 -20.98
N LEU A 812 -7.58 -15.84 -21.19
CA LEU A 812 -7.44 -15.22 -22.51
C LEU A 812 -6.06 -15.50 -23.14
N PHE A 813 -4.97 -15.38 -22.36
CA PHE A 813 -3.62 -15.69 -22.83
C PHE A 813 -3.50 -17.14 -23.33
N LYS A 814 -4.10 -18.11 -22.61
CA LYS A 814 -4.03 -19.52 -22.99
C LYS A 814 -4.67 -19.82 -24.35
N GLU A 815 -5.68 -19.05 -24.78
CA GLU A 815 -6.30 -19.23 -26.10
C GLU A 815 -5.32 -18.93 -27.25
N TYR A 816 -4.43 -17.96 -27.06
CA TYR A 816 -3.48 -17.50 -28.08
C TYR A 816 -2.10 -18.18 -27.98
N TRP A 817 -1.67 -18.56 -26.77
CA TRP A 817 -0.39 -19.26 -26.55
C TRP A 817 -0.56 -20.57 -25.73
N PRO A 818 -1.34 -21.55 -26.22
CA PRO A 818 -1.74 -22.74 -25.45
C PRO A 818 -0.61 -23.70 -25.05
N GLN A 819 0.63 -23.46 -25.50
CA GLN A 819 1.81 -24.26 -25.16
C GLN A 819 2.71 -23.59 -24.11
N TYR A 820 2.62 -22.26 -23.93
CA TYR A 820 3.51 -21.52 -23.03
C TYR A 820 3.06 -21.70 -21.59
N ARG A 821 3.87 -22.41 -20.78
CA ARG A 821 3.62 -22.68 -19.34
C ARG A 821 2.22 -23.20 -19.00
N ALA A 822 1.64 -23.94 -19.94
CA ALA A 822 0.23 -24.35 -19.90
C ALA A 822 -0.15 -25.12 -18.63
N LYS A 823 0.75 -25.95 -18.10
CA LYS A 823 0.54 -26.72 -16.88
C LYS A 823 0.48 -25.83 -15.65
N GLU A 824 1.36 -24.85 -15.54
CA GLU A 824 1.38 -23.90 -14.42
C GLU A 824 0.16 -22.99 -14.46
N ILE A 825 -0.22 -22.50 -15.64
CA ILE A 825 -1.44 -21.69 -15.85
C ILE A 825 -2.70 -22.50 -15.46
N ASP A 826 -2.81 -23.76 -15.87
CA ASP A 826 -3.96 -24.62 -15.51
C ASP A 826 -4.01 -24.95 -14.00
N VAL A 827 -2.86 -25.02 -13.34
CA VAL A 827 -2.78 -25.16 -11.87
C VAL A 827 -3.19 -23.84 -11.20
N PHE A 828 -2.71 -22.71 -11.70
CA PHE A 828 -2.99 -21.37 -11.18
C PHE A 828 -4.49 -21.05 -11.26
N ILE A 829 -5.10 -21.16 -12.45
CA ILE A 829 -6.52 -20.83 -12.70
C ILE A 829 -7.43 -21.69 -11.81
N ARG A 830 -7.14 -23.00 -11.71
CA ARG A 830 -7.90 -23.92 -10.85
C ARG A 830 -7.79 -23.56 -9.36
N ARG A 831 -6.59 -23.19 -8.89
CA ARG A 831 -6.37 -22.78 -7.48
C ARG A 831 -7.10 -21.48 -7.17
N ALA A 832 -6.96 -20.47 -8.04
CA ALA A 832 -7.59 -19.17 -7.92
C ALA A 832 -9.12 -19.25 -7.93
N THR A 833 -9.71 -19.93 -8.91
CA THR A 833 -11.17 -20.08 -9.00
C THR A 833 -11.74 -20.94 -7.87
N ASN A 834 -11.03 -21.95 -7.38
CA ASN A 834 -11.43 -22.67 -6.16
C ASN A 834 -11.46 -21.76 -4.93
N TRP A 835 -10.50 -20.84 -4.79
CA TRP A 835 -10.51 -19.86 -3.71
C TRP A 835 -11.68 -18.87 -3.84
N ILE A 836 -11.94 -18.32 -5.03
CA ILE A 836 -13.10 -17.43 -5.28
C ILE A 836 -14.40 -18.11 -4.86
N LYS A 837 -14.61 -19.38 -5.21
CA LYS A 837 -15.78 -20.17 -4.79
C LYS A 837 -15.87 -20.34 -3.27
N SER A 838 -14.74 -20.55 -2.59
CA SER A 838 -14.70 -20.67 -1.12
C SER A 838 -14.88 -19.34 -0.38
N ASN A 839 -14.59 -18.22 -1.03
CA ASN A 839 -14.75 -16.87 -0.48
C ASN A 839 -16.16 -16.27 -0.72
N GLN A 840 -17.05 -16.98 -1.41
CA GLN A 840 -18.44 -16.54 -1.59
C GLN A 840 -19.19 -16.54 -0.24
N ARG A 841 -19.79 -15.41 0.12
CA ARG A 841 -20.58 -15.24 1.35
C ARG A 841 -21.87 -16.07 1.31
N ILE A 842 -22.53 -16.22 2.45
CA ILE A 842 -23.75 -17.05 2.59
C ILE A 842 -24.94 -16.52 1.76
N ASP A 843 -25.01 -15.20 1.59
CA ASP A 843 -26.00 -14.51 0.75
C ASP A 843 -25.73 -14.64 -0.76
N GLY A 844 -24.57 -15.15 -1.16
CA GLY A 844 -24.14 -15.29 -2.55
C GLY A 844 -23.18 -14.20 -3.05
N SER A 845 -22.93 -13.17 -2.25
CA SER A 845 -22.07 -12.05 -2.60
C SER A 845 -20.57 -12.30 -2.39
N TRP A 846 -19.75 -11.40 -2.93
CA TRP A 846 -18.35 -11.22 -2.54
C TRP A 846 -18.14 -9.79 -2.04
N TYR A 847 -17.20 -9.59 -1.12
CA TYR A 847 -16.89 -8.28 -0.53
C TYR A 847 -15.81 -7.55 -1.35
N GLY A 848 -16.11 -6.33 -1.81
CA GLY A 848 -15.19 -5.46 -2.53
C GLY A 848 -14.27 -4.67 -1.60
N SER A 849 -12.98 -4.69 -1.91
CA SER A 849 -11.92 -4.04 -1.16
C SER A 849 -11.30 -2.83 -1.86
N TRP A 850 -11.51 -2.71 -3.19
CA TRP A 850 -10.98 -1.63 -4.03
C TRP A 850 -12.07 -0.76 -4.71
N GLY A 851 -13.30 -1.27 -4.80
CA GLY A 851 -14.49 -0.55 -5.28
C GLY A 851 -15.70 -0.87 -4.40
N ILE A 852 -16.69 0.02 -4.35
CA ILE A 852 -17.81 0.02 -3.39
C ILE A 852 -19.05 -0.71 -3.95
N CYS A 853 -19.42 -1.90 -3.50
CA CYS A 853 -18.68 -2.85 -2.67
C CYS A 853 -18.98 -4.28 -3.13
N PHE A 854 -20.21 -4.73 -2.91
CA PHE A 854 -20.64 -6.08 -3.25
C PHE A 854 -20.98 -6.24 -4.73
N THR A 855 -21.53 -5.21 -5.39
CA THR A 855 -21.73 -5.21 -6.86
C THR A 855 -20.39 -5.30 -7.58
N TYR A 856 -19.39 -4.55 -7.12
CA TYR A 856 -18.01 -4.57 -7.65
C TYR A 856 -17.39 -5.97 -7.57
N ALA A 857 -17.21 -6.54 -6.37
CA ALA A 857 -16.58 -7.84 -6.23
C ALA A 857 -17.43 -9.01 -6.79
N THR A 858 -18.76 -8.89 -6.81
CA THR A 858 -19.62 -9.91 -7.42
C THR A 858 -19.53 -9.88 -8.96
N MET A 859 -19.35 -8.70 -9.58
CA MET A 859 -19.02 -8.60 -11.01
C MET A 859 -17.74 -9.38 -11.33
N PHE A 860 -16.63 -9.07 -10.63
CA PHE A 860 -15.36 -9.79 -10.83
C PHE A 860 -15.52 -11.30 -10.59
N ALA A 861 -16.12 -11.71 -9.47
CA ALA A 861 -16.29 -13.13 -9.18
C ALA A 861 -17.08 -13.86 -10.27
N LEU A 862 -18.15 -13.26 -10.81
CA LEU A 862 -18.93 -13.83 -11.91
C LEU A 862 -18.14 -13.87 -13.23
N GLU A 863 -17.35 -12.84 -13.56
CA GLU A 863 -16.42 -12.86 -14.70
C GLU A 863 -15.43 -14.03 -14.61
N SER A 864 -14.85 -14.30 -13.44
CA SER A 864 -13.91 -15.41 -13.23
C SER A 864 -14.55 -16.80 -13.35
N MET A 865 -15.85 -16.93 -13.04
CA MET A 865 -16.59 -18.18 -13.19
C MET A 865 -16.97 -18.38 -14.66
N ALA A 866 -17.42 -17.33 -15.35
CA ALA A 866 -17.71 -17.36 -16.78
C ALA A 866 -16.46 -17.74 -17.60
N SER A 867 -15.28 -17.21 -17.24
CA SER A 867 -13.99 -17.53 -17.92
C SER A 867 -13.46 -18.95 -17.69
N ILE A 868 -14.18 -19.79 -16.91
CA ILE A 868 -13.96 -21.24 -16.80
C ILE A 868 -15.20 -22.07 -17.20
N GLY A 869 -16.21 -21.45 -17.80
CA GLY A 869 -17.46 -22.08 -18.24
C GLY A 869 -18.50 -22.32 -17.15
N GLU A 870 -18.37 -21.70 -15.96
CA GLU A 870 -19.33 -21.79 -14.87
C GLU A 870 -20.32 -20.61 -14.89
N THR A 871 -21.53 -20.87 -15.39
CA THR A 871 -22.58 -19.88 -15.59
C THR A 871 -23.83 -20.21 -14.77
N TYR A 872 -24.83 -19.34 -14.75
CA TYR A 872 -26.06 -19.47 -13.94
C TYR A 872 -26.76 -20.82 -14.15
N ALA A 873 -26.73 -21.36 -15.37
CA ALA A 873 -27.38 -22.61 -15.72
C ALA A 873 -26.70 -23.87 -15.16
N ASN A 874 -25.38 -23.82 -14.88
CA ASN A 874 -24.58 -25.01 -14.52
C ASN A 874 -23.85 -24.91 -13.17
N SER A 875 -23.62 -23.71 -12.63
CA SER A 875 -22.91 -23.48 -11.37
C SER A 875 -23.80 -22.89 -10.29
N LYS A 876 -23.83 -23.57 -9.13
CA LYS A 876 -24.49 -23.07 -7.91
C LYS A 876 -23.83 -21.78 -7.39
N ILE A 877 -22.55 -21.57 -7.69
CA ILE A 877 -21.79 -20.39 -7.25
C ILE A 877 -22.24 -19.19 -8.08
N SER A 878 -22.17 -19.29 -9.41
CA SER A 878 -22.62 -18.25 -10.33
C SER A 878 -24.10 -17.93 -10.14
N LYS A 879 -24.95 -18.96 -9.96
CA LYS A 879 -26.36 -18.77 -9.62
C LYS A 879 -26.57 -17.91 -8.37
N ARG A 880 -25.91 -18.24 -7.26
CA ARG A 880 -26.04 -17.47 -6.00
C ARG A 880 -25.54 -16.03 -6.14
N GLY A 881 -24.52 -15.78 -6.96
CA GLY A 881 -24.06 -14.42 -7.28
C GLY A 881 -25.10 -13.61 -8.04
N CYS A 882 -25.74 -14.20 -9.06
CA CYS A 882 -26.83 -13.56 -9.78
C CYS A 882 -28.06 -13.33 -8.89
N ASP A 883 -28.47 -14.35 -8.12
CA ASP A 883 -29.60 -14.27 -7.18
C ASP A 883 -29.37 -13.15 -6.15
N PHE A 884 -28.13 -12.99 -5.64
CA PHE A 884 -27.74 -11.87 -4.79
C PHE A 884 -27.93 -10.52 -5.50
N LEU A 885 -27.34 -10.33 -6.68
CA LEU A 885 -27.46 -9.06 -7.42
C LEU A 885 -28.93 -8.72 -7.66
N LEU A 886 -29.74 -9.66 -8.15
CA LEU A 886 -31.16 -9.44 -8.42
C LEU A 886 -31.97 -9.10 -7.16
N SER A 887 -31.60 -9.66 -6.00
CA SER A 887 -32.20 -9.28 -4.71
C SER A 887 -31.97 -7.82 -4.30
N LYS A 888 -31.03 -7.13 -4.97
CA LYS A 888 -30.67 -5.71 -4.77
C LYS A 888 -31.08 -4.80 -5.92
N GLN A 889 -31.77 -5.33 -6.95
CA GLN A 889 -32.25 -4.48 -8.04
C GLN A 889 -33.39 -3.58 -7.54
N ARG A 890 -33.29 -2.29 -7.85
CA ARG A 890 -34.26 -1.26 -7.46
C ARG A 890 -35.41 -1.16 -8.46
N ALA A 891 -36.50 -0.51 -8.05
CA ALA A 891 -37.71 -0.38 -8.86
C ALA A 891 -37.51 0.38 -10.19
N ASP A 892 -36.49 1.25 -10.27
CA ASP A 892 -36.08 1.95 -11.49
C ASP A 892 -35.15 1.12 -12.41
N GLY A 893 -34.81 -0.11 -12.00
CA GLY A 893 -33.95 -1.04 -12.73
C GLY A 893 -32.47 -1.00 -12.35
N GLY A 894 -32.02 -0.06 -11.53
CA GLY A 894 -30.62 0.10 -11.18
C GLY A 894 -30.20 -0.57 -9.87
N TRP A 895 -28.95 -0.34 -9.50
CA TRP A 895 -28.31 -0.78 -8.26
C TRP A 895 -27.63 0.40 -7.56
N SER A 896 -27.48 0.32 -6.24
CA SER A 896 -26.89 1.39 -5.43
C SER A 896 -26.23 0.85 -4.16
N GLU A 897 -25.02 1.28 -3.87
CA GLU A 897 -24.30 1.01 -2.62
C GLU A 897 -23.70 2.30 -2.05
N SER A 898 -23.86 2.49 -0.75
CA SER A 898 -23.14 3.49 0.03
C SER A 898 -21.77 2.95 0.45
N TYR A 899 -20.79 3.85 0.55
CA TYR A 899 -19.48 3.56 1.15
C TYR A 899 -19.56 2.93 2.54
N LYS A 900 -20.67 3.16 3.28
CA LYS A 900 -20.95 2.49 4.56
C LYS A 900 -20.95 0.96 4.46
N GLY A 901 -21.14 0.37 3.28
CA GLY A 901 -20.99 -1.07 3.08
C GLY A 901 -19.56 -1.58 3.21
N CYS A 902 -18.56 -0.74 3.00
CA CYS A 902 -17.15 -1.07 3.22
C CYS A 902 -16.78 -1.00 4.71
N GLU A 903 -17.30 0.00 5.43
CA GLU A 903 -17.12 0.13 6.88
C GLU A 903 -17.77 -1.05 7.64
N THR A 904 -19.04 -1.34 7.34
CA THR A 904 -19.85 -2.36 8.04
C THR A 904 -19.65 -3.79 7.52
N MET A 905 -19.17 -3.95 6.28
CA MET A 905 -19.19 -5.21 5.54
C MET A 905 -20.61 -5.79 5.31
N GLU A 906 -21.60 -4.93 5.14
CA GLU A 906 -23.00 -5.25 4.79
C GLU A 906 -23.51 -4.40 3.61
N TYR A 907 -24.54 -4.86 2.89
CA TYR A 907 -25.07 -4.10 1.75
C TYR A 907 -25.96 -2.94 2.20
N HIS A 908 -25.44 -1.71 2.12
CA HIS A 908 -26.20 -0.47 2.36
C HIS A 908 -26.54 0.21 1.04
N GLU A 909 -27.83 0.45 0.75
CA GLU A 909 -28.23 1.22 -0.42
C GLU A 909 -27.74 2.68 -0.34
N HIS A 910 -27.41 3.28 -1.49
CA HIS A 910 -27.06 4.70 -1.52
C HIS A 910 -28.32 5.58 -1.38
N PRO A 911 -28.32 6.64 -0.53
CA PRO A 911 -29.50 7.47 -0.29
C PRO A 911 -30.00 8.24 -1.54
N MET A 912 -29.15 8.46 -2.55
CA MET A 912 -29.56 9.05 -3.84
C MET A 912 -30.32 8.08 -4.76
N GLY A 913 -30.45 6.81 -4.38
CA GLY A 913 -31.00 5.76 -5.23
C GLY A 913 -29.95 5.15 -6.18
N SER A 914 -30.41 4.55 -7.28
CA SER A 914 -29.57 3.85 -8.26
C SER A 914 -28.42 4.71 -8.77
N LEU A 915 -27.24 4.10 -8.94
CA LEU A 915 -26.01 4.71 -9.43
C LEU A 915 -25.56 4.02 -10.72
N VAL A 916 -25.14 4.79 -11.73
CA VAL A 916 -24.82 4.32 -13.10
C VAL A 916 -23.66 3.33 -13.09
N VAL A 917 -22.61 3.59 -12.32
CA VAL A 917 -21.41 2.74 -12.25
C VAL A 917 -21.73 1.38 -11.62
N GLN A 918 -22.39 1.36 -10.45
CA GLN A 918 -22.77 0.12 -9.77
C GLN A 918 -23.87 -0.66 -10.51
N THR A 919 -24.78 0.05 -11.20
CA THR A 919 -25.73 -0.57 -12.15
C THR A 919 -24.97 -1.27 -13.27
N SER A 920 -23.91 -0.65 -13.80
CA SER A 920 -23.06 -1.26 -14.83
C SER A 920 -22.35 -2.51 -14.31
N TRP A 921 -21.77 -2.47 -13.10
CA TRP A 921 -21.13 -3.64 -12.48
C TRP A 921 -22.10 -4.82 -12.30
N ALA A 922 -23.28 -4.57 -11.76
CA ALA A 922 -24.31 -5.61 -11.60
C ALA A 922 -24.74 -6.19 -12.96
N LEU A 923 -24.95 -5.36 -13.98
CA LEU A 923 -25.30 -5.80 -15.33
C LEU A 923 -24.18 -6.63 -15.98
N ILE A 924 -22.92 -6.21 -15.88
CA ILE A 924 -21.77 -6.95 -16.41
C ILE A 924 -21.72 -8.35 -15.79
N GLY A 925 -21.77 -8.45 -14.46
CA GLY A 925 -21.77 -9.74 -13.76
C GLY A 925 -22.93 -10.65 -14.15
N LEU A 926 -24.15 -10.13 -14.26
CA LEU A 926 -25.34 -10.89 -14.69
C LEU A 926 -25.26 -11.34 -16.15
N ILE A 927 -24.73 -10.49 -17.05
CA ILE A 927 -24.58 -10.80 -18.47
C ILE A 927 -23.51 -11.88 -18.68
N GLU A 928 -22.33 -11.74 -18.06
CA GLU A 928 -21.23 -12.71 -18.16
C GLU A 928 -21.63 -14.08 -17.59
N ALA A 929 -22.41 -14.10 -16.51
CA ALA A 929 -22.91 -15.33 -15.90
C ALA A 929 -24.07 -16.02 -16.66
N ASP A 930 -24.40 -15.63 -17.90
CA ASP A 930 -25.58 -16.14 -18.64
C ASP A 930 -26.90 -16.10 -17.83
N TYR A 931 -27.20 -15.01 -17.13
CA TYR A 931 -28.49 -14.91 -16.42
C TYR A 931 -29.66 -15.00 -17.44
N PRO A 932 -30.63 -15.92 -17.24
CA PRO A 932 -31.55 -16.33 -18.31
C PRO A 932 -32.74 -15.40 -18.55
N ASP A 933 -33.08 -14.51 -17.61
CA ASP A 933 -34.18 -13.55 -17.79
C ASP A 933 -33.62 -12.18 -18.18
N VAL A 934 -34.06 -11.67 -19.34
CA VAL A 934 -33.59 -10.43 -19.93
C VAL A 934 -34.32 -9.19 -19.39
N GLU A 935 -35.49 -9.33 -18.75
CA GLU A 935 -36.25 -8.17 -18.28
C GLU A 935 -35.55 -7.38 -17.15
N PRO A 936 -34.93 -8.03 -16.14
CA PRO A 936 -34.05 -7.33 -15.18
C PRO A 936 -32.91 -6.58 -15.87
N LEU A 937 -32.26 -7.19 -16.87
CA LEU A 937 -31.14 -6.60 -17.61
C LEU A 937 -31.61 -5.38 -18.42
N LYS A 938 -32.72 -5.51 -19.15
CA LYS A 938 -33.36 -4.45 -19.95
C LYS A 938 -33.66 -3.20 -19.12
N LYS A 939 -34.14 -3.36 -17.88
CA LYS A 939 -34.42 -2.24 -16.96
C LYS A 939 -33.15 -1.49 -16.54
N GLY A 940 -32.09 -2.20 -16.17
CA GLY A 940 -30.82 -1.56 -15.82
C GLY A 940 -30.17 -0.85 -17.01
N ILE A 941 -30.21 -1.46 -18.19
CA ILE A 941 -29.73 -0.88 -19.45
C ILE A 941 -30.53 0.38 -19.80
N LYS A 942 -31.87 0.36 -19.63
CA LYS A 942 -32.71 1.54 -19.79
C LYS A 942 -32.28 2.68 -18.84
N LEU A 943 -32.04 2.38 -17.57
CA LEU A 943 -31.59 3.40 -16.59
C LEU A 943 -30.27 4.05 -17.01
N ILE A 944 -29.30 3.27 -17.51
CA ILE A 944 -28.04 3.82 -18.03
C ILE A 944 -28.32 4.72 -19.24
N MET A 945 -29.12 4.26 -20.21
CA MET A 945 -29.44 5.04 -21.42
C MET A 945 -30.20 6.34 -21.11
N ASP A 946 -31.18 6.31 -20.21
CA ASP A 946 -32.00 7.48 -19.86
C ASP A 946 -31.25 8.54 -19.03
N ARG A 947 -30.08 8.20 -18.46
CA ARG A 947 -29.19 9.13 -17.75
C ARG A 947 -28.05 9.69 -18.59
N GLN A 948 -27.86 9.23 -19.83
CA GLN A 948 -26.83 9.79 -20.72
C GLN A 948 -27.19 11.24 -21.09
N GLN A 949 -26.21 12.14 -20.99
CA GLN A 949 -26.32 13.55 -21.34
C GLN A 949 -26.23 13.76 -22.85
N ASP A 950 -26.73 14.91 -23.34
CA ASP A 950 -26.76 15.24 -24.78
C ASP A 950 -25.37 15.28 -25.44
N ASN A 951 -24.28 15.43 -24.67
CA ASN A 951 -22.90 15.37 -25.17
C ASN A 951 -22.31 13.94 -25.22
N GLY A 952 -23.03 12.94 -24.70
CA GLY A 952 -22.59 11.54 -24.60
C GLY A 952 -22.07 11.10 -23.23
N GLU A 953 -21.83 12.01 -22.28
CA GLU A 953 -21.34 11.63 -20.94
C GLU A 953 -22.43 11.15 -19.99
N TRP A 954 -22.03 10.62 -18.83
CA TRP A 954 -22.88 10.56 -17.65
C TRP A 954 -22.39 11.58 -16.62
N LEU A 955 -23.30 12.10 -15.79
CA LEU A 955 -22.90 12.99 -14.69
C LEU A 955 -22.10 12.21 -13.64
N GLN A 956 -21.23 12.92 -12.90
CA GLN A 956 -20.59 12.33 -11.72
C GLN A 956 -21.64 12.14 -10.63
N GLU A 957 -21.70 10.94 -10.06
CA GLU A 957 -22.59 10.59 -8.96
C GLU A 957 -21.75 10.37 -7.68
N ALA A 958 -22.14 9.44 -6.80
CA ALA A 958 -21.37 9.12 -5.59
C ALA A 958 -20.02 8.47 -5.90
N ILE A 959 -19.10 8.51 -4.93
CA ILE A 959 -17.74 7.98 -5.03
C ILE A 959 -17.73 6.45 -5.27
N GLU A 960 -16.83 5.98 -6.12
CA GLU A 960 -16.82 4.58 -6.59
C GLU A 960 -15.78 3.69 -5.91
N GLY A 961 -14.64 4.27 -5.52
CA GLY A 961 -13.47 3.56 -5.02
C GLY A 961 -13.34 3.59 -3.50
N VAL A 962 -12.67 2.57 -2.96
CA VAL A 962 -12.36 2.43 -1.53
C VAL A 962 -10.98 1.82 -1.36
N PHE A 963 -10.30 2.12 -0.26
CA PHE A 963 -9.18 1.33 0.23
C PHE A 963 -9.24 1.20 1.76
N ASN A 964 -8.70 0.07 2.25
CA ASN A 964 -8.58 -0.25 3.68
C ASN A 964 -9.89 -0.03 4.50
N LYS A 965 -11.02 -0.37 3.86
CA LYS A 965 -12.42 -0.26 4.33
C LYS A 965 -13.01 1.14 4.51
N SER A 966 -12.24 2.06 5.07
CA SER A 966 -12.77 3.30 5.66
C SER A 966 -12.43 4.56 4.86
N CYS A 967 -11.62 4.47 3.81
CA CYS A 967 -11.25 5.64 3.02
C CYS A 967 -11.68 5.50 1.56
N MET A 968 -12.46 6.46 1.09
CA MET A 968 -13.01 6.45 -0.26
C MET A 968 -12.13 7.28 -1.21
N ILE A 969 -12.10 6.88 -2.48
CA ILE A 969 -11.31 7.51 -3.54
C ILE A 969 -12.09 7.52 -4.86
N SER A 970 -12.02 8.62 -5.60
CA SER A 970 -12.83 8.84 -6.80
C SER A 970 -12.23 8.13 -8.01
N TYR A 971 -13.07 7.53 -8.84
CA TYR A 971 -12.70 7.06 -10.18
C TYR A 971 -13.65 7.65 -11.24
N PRO A 972 -13.59 8.97 -11.52
CA PRO A 972 -14.57 9.64 -12.38
C PRO A 972 -14.59 9.16 -13.84
N ASN A 973 -13.59 8.40 -14.29
CA ASN A 973 -13.61 7.74 -15.60
C ASN A 973 -14.47 6.45 -15.62
N TYR A 974 -14.80 5.86 -14.47
CA TYR A 974 -15.69 4.70 -14.37
C TYR A 974 -17.08 4.95 -14.94
N LYS A 975 -17.56 6.19 -14.86
CA LYS A 975 -18.83 6.65 -15.46
C LYS A 975 -18.85 6.56 -16.99
N PHE A 976 -17.70 6.39 -17.66
CA PHE A 976 -17.62 6.05 -19.08
C PHE A 976 -17.34 4.56 -19.27
N THR A 977 -16.29 4.08 -18.60
CA THR A 977 -15.71 2.76 -18.89
C THR A 977 -16.66 1.60 -18.61
N PHE A 978 -17.33 1.59 -17.46
CA PHE A 978 -18.25 0.50 -17.12
C PHE A 978 -19.59 0.57 -17.86
N PRO A 979 -20.22 1.76 -18.06
CA PRO A 979 -21.37 1.88 -18.95
C PRO A 979 -21.09 1.43 -20.38
N ILE A 980 -19.94 1.79 -20.97
CA ILE A 980 -19.56 1.32 -22.31
C ILE A 980 -19.46 -0.22 -22.33
N LYS A 981 -18.79 -0.85 -21.35
CA LYS A 981 -18.71 -2.33 -21.24
C LYS A 981 -20.10 -2.96 -21.10
N ALA A 982 -20.93 -2.47 -20.18
CA ALA A 982 -22.27 -3.02 -19.90
C ALA A 982 -23.22 -2.91 -21.11
N LEU A 983 -23.30 -1.72 -21.73
CA LEU A 983 -24.10 -1.47 -22.93
C LEU A 983 -23.61 -2.30 -24.12
N GLY A 984 -22.30 -2.44 -24.27
CA GLY A 984 -21.64 -3.25 -25.30
C GLY A 984 -21.97 -4.73 -25.19
N LEU A 985 -21.71 -5.32 -24.03
CA LEU A 985 -22.02 -6.72 -23.71
C LEU A 985 -23.51 -7.03 -23.95
N PHE A 986 -24.41 -6.15 -23.49
CA PHE A 986 -25.85 -6.33 -23.71
C PHE A 986 -26.22 -6.29 -25.19
N ALA A 987 -25.73 -5.29 -25.95
CA ALA A 987 -26.02 -5.17 -27.38
C ALA A 987 -25.46 -6.35 -28.21
N LYS A 988 -24.28 -6.87 -27.83
CA LYS A 988 -23.62 -8.03 -28.42
C LYS A 988 -24.40 -9.33 -28.19
N LYS A 989 -24.98 -9.49 -27.00
CA LYS A 989 -25.70 -10.71 -26.57
C LYS A 989 -27.18 -10.73 -26.92
N TYR A 990 -27.84 -9.57 -26.91
CA TYR A 990 -29.28 -9.42 -27.10
C TYR A 990 -29.61 -8.42 -28.23
N PRO A 991 -29.10 -8.60 -29.47
CA PRO A 991 -29.19 -7.60 -30.55
C PRO A 991 -30.62 -7.27 -30.99
N GLU A 992 -31.56 -8.20 -30.79
CA GLU A 992 -32.99 -8.05 -31.15
C GLU A 992 -33.84 -7.44 -30.03
N VAL A 993 -33.29 -7.22 -28.82
CA VAL A 993 -34.06 -6.71 -27.68
C VAL A 993 -34.18 -5.19 -27.75
N VAL A 994 -35.42 -4.72 -27.90
CA VAL A 994 -35.74 -3.29 -27.91
C VAL A 994 -35.82 -2.76 -26.47
N ILE A 995 -35.09 -1.68 -26.22
CA ILE A 995 -35.24 -0.83 -25.04
C ILE A 995 -36.27 0.26 -25.40
N GLU A 996 -37.32 0.39 -24.59
CA GLU A 996 -38.43 1.35 -24.78
C GLU A 996 -38.25 2.57 -23.87
#